data_AF-A0A4R3N4C8-F1
#
_entry.id   AF-A0A4R3N4C8-F1
#
_cell.length_a   1.000
_cell.length_b   1.000
_cell.length_c   1.000
_cell.angle_alpha   90.00
_cell.angle_beta   90.00
_cell.angle_gamma   90.00
#
_symmetry.space_group_name_H-M   'P 1'
#
loop_
_entity.id
_entity.type
_entity.pdbx_description
1 polymer ?
#
loop_
_entity_poly.entity_id
_entity_poly.type
_entity_poly.pdbx_seq_one_letter_code
_entity_poly.pdbx_strand_id
1 'polypeptide(L)'
;MSAIPVSPAVERWSARLATDPVQAMGDLLAGRLFLGPFARARPSEALVQLLTPDEMPLADRALRAWLEQVIGAPARDDLPGKRFADALSEAFRAVSLVPLRESRAWCTQHQGQLRSWLRGFYFGHSRDPEAALLVALTGDQRDRHLLGLWLGLARLSGGVSEDYGRLAITGLRLMPADDAGEIERSVPVAMLRGVLDFGEALARRGDLKGKTWLAELDYLAAVYPMSTDQWGRRFRDLVQARDVSATVRKWLDQRYPGALRPFDPQQTKGFLQAPHQDELRQLLRQLPANLTAIRPQLEALFDRHRQYCRESGDSYYLVRAFCFAGDRLLNLDPTWARDLAHEAARWNPQDPYPWSLLARALEAEGDWHRAQAVYWHARRRFPHNVHSHSQLAHALIVHGDVELGEAVYDTAIGLFPSNPYCRADLAHTLRVTGRPQRAVEVYREAQQHFPQDPAIIVGLVNTLIDLERLGEAKAVLDWADQLGMDERSAAKREQVQRRLQQARNGQPVRPAQPRQPDEGRAGDLAALADITGEDLAHDPALGRAILLRRSGGDDLARAWSEIQTLPAGTVQLIETGLWRARSDGWRSAADWFDQTWGRYAGDGVLRVHRNRAHARVGDAVDWSLERERYPYLATVIETEINGEPPARIRHIDPTDQDLTEEQRQDAWFLGLMDKADPSLRDTAEEDLLSARHLLV
;
A
#
# COMPACT_ATOMS: atom_id res chain seq x y z
N MET A 1 5.74 35.13 -14.51
CA MET A 1 5.78 34.00 -13.57
C MET A 1 6.65 34.44 -12.41
N SER A 2 6.04 34.82 -11.30
CA SER A 2 6.75 35.27 -10.10
C SER A 2 6.95 34.05 -9.19
N ALA A 3 8.19 33.75 -8.83
CA ALA A 3 8.51 32.64 -7.93
C ALA A 3 7.69 32.74 -6.63
N ILE A 4 7.25 31.59 -6.10
CA ILE A 4 6.69 31.47 -4.75
C ILE A 4 7.66 32.20 -3.81
N PRO A 5 7.20 33.07 -2.89
CA PRO A 5 8.10 33.74 -1.97
C PRO A 5 8.70 32.69 -1.03
N VAL A 6 9.81 32.10 -1.44
CA VAL A 6 10.72 31.39 -0.56
C VAL A 6 11.14 32.41 0.48
N SER A 7 10.93 32.10 1.76
CA SER A 7 11.38 33.00 2.83
C SER A 7 12.82 33.41 2.52
N PRO A 8 13.20 34.70 2.58
CA PRO A 8 14.58 35.12 2.34
C PRO A 8 15.58 34.35 3.23
N ALA A 9 15.14 33.77 4.36
CA ALA A 9 15.94 32.86 5.17
C ALA A 9 16.18 31.49 4.53
N VAL A 10 15.21 30.92 3.82
CA VAL A 10 15.33 29.66 3.08
C VAL A 10 16.19 29.85 1.82
N GLU A 11 16.02 30.95 1.07
CA GLU A 11 16.91 31.26 -0.06
C GLU A 11 18.35 31.44 0.41
N ARG A 12 18.55 32.16 1.53
CA ARG A 12 19.87 32.29 2.16
C ARG A 12 20.41 30.95 2.65
N TRP A 13 19.56 30.05 3.14
CA TRP A 13 20.00 28.72 3.55
C TRP A 13 20.40 27.85 2.35
N SER A 14 19.60 27.79 1.27
CA SER A 14 19.94 27.06 0.05
C SER A 14 21.21 27.62 -0.61
N ALA A 15 21.36 28.96 -0.67
CA ALA A 15 22.60 29.58 -1.11
C ALA A 15 23.80 29.19 -0.21
N ARG A 16 23.60 29.12 1.11
CA ARG A 16 24.62 28.63 2.04
C ARG A 16 24.87 27.14 1.92
N LEU A 17 23.89 26.32 1.58
CA LEU A 17 24.07 24.89 1.32
C LEU A 17 25.04 24.69 0.14
N ALA A 18 24.97 25.54 -0.88
CA ALA A 18 25.90 25.52 -2.01
C ALA A 18 27.31 26.00 -1.64
N THR A 19 27.46 27.01 -0.79
CA THR A 19 28.78 27.61 -0.47
C THR A 19 29.48 27.03 0.75
N ASP A 20 28.71 26.61 1.76
CA ASP A 20 29.17 26.06 3.04
C ASP A 20 28.15 24.99 3.53
N PRO A 21 28.09 23.84 2.85
CA PRO A 21 27.05 22.83 3.05
C PRO A 21 26.95 22.30 4.48
N VAL A 22 28.11 22.09 5.12
CA VAL A 22 28.18 21.46 6.44
C VAL A 22 27.66 22.39 7.52
N GLN A 23 28.07 23.66 7.49
CA GLN A 23 27.57 24.66 8.45
C GLN A 23 26.09 24.99 8.19
N ALA A 24 25.67 25.03 6.92
CA ALA A 24 24.27 25.24 6.56
C ALA A 24 23.36 24.12 7.10
N MET A 25 23.78 22.86 6.96
CA MET A 25 23.08 21.71 7.52
C MET A 25 23.04 21.78 9.06
N GLY A 26 24.17 22.10 9.69
CA GLY A 26 24.25 22.23 11.14
C GLY A 26 23.36 23.32 11.74
N ASP A 27 23.32 24.49 11.11
CA ASP A 27 22.48 25.60 11.57
C ASP A 27 20.98 25.30 11.44
N LEU A 28 20.61 24.51 10.42
CA LEU A 28 19.24 24.05 10.21
C LEU A 28 18.81 23.08 11.33
N LEU A 29 19.60 22.02 11.53
CA LEU A 29 19.33 21.00 12.55
C LEU A 29 19.29 21.60 13.96
N ALA A 30 20.17 22.57 14.23
CA ALA A 30 20.20 23.29 15.50
C ALA A 30 19.05 24.27 15.72
N GLY A 31 18.14 24.42 14.74
CA GLY A 31 17.02 25.37 14.82
C GLY A 31 17.47 26.83 14.90
N ARG A 32 18.67 27.16 14.38
CA ARG A 32 19.21 28.54 14.36
C ARG A 32 18.68 29.36 13.19
N LEU A 33 18.05 28.70 12.24
CA LEU A 33 17.44 29.31 11.08
C LEU A 33 15.94 29.48 11.32
N PHE A 34 15.47 30.72 11.17
CA PHE A 34 14.05 30.99 11.09
C PHE A 34 13.55 30.63 9.69
N LEU A 35 12.96 29.45 9.53
CA LEU A 35 12.52 28.94 8.23
C LEU A 35 11.22 29.57 7.71
N GLY A 36 10.77 30.68 8.30
CA GLY A 36 9.55 31.38 7.89
C GLY A 36 8.33 30.46 7.96
N PRO A 37 7.62 30.18 6.85
CA PRO A 37 6.47 29.27 6.81
C PRO A 37 6.74 27.86 7.36
N PHE A 38 7.99 27.39 7.35
CA PHE A 38 8.37 26.07 7.90
C PHE A 38 8.81 26.13 9.38
N ALA A 39 8.69 27.27 10.06
CA ALA A 39 9.20 27.45 11.44
C ALA A 39 8.50 26.58 12.49
N ARG A 40 7.37 25.96 12.16
CA ARG A 40 6.67 25.00 13.03
C ARG A 40 6.91 23.54 12.60
N ALA A 41 7.54 23.29 11.44
CA ALA A 41 8.01 21.96 11.06
C ALA A 41 9.36 21.69 11.73
N ARG A 42 9.64 20.43 12.04
CA ARG A 42 10.96 20.07 12.58
C ARG A 42 12.03 20.19 11.48
N PRO A 43 13.30 20.49 11.80
CA PRO A 43 14.37 20.57 10.81
C PRO A 43 14.43 19.36 9.85
N SER A 44 14.21 18.13 10.33
CA SER A 44 14.21 16.93 9.49
C SER A 44 13.05 16.87 8.51
N GLU A 45 11.87 17.34 8.93
CA GLU A 45 10.69 17.43 8.08
C GLU A 45 10.87 18.55 7.06
N ALA A 46 11.42 19.70 7.48
CA ALA A 46 11.74 20.80 6.58
C ALA A 46 12.66 20.34 5.45
N LEU A 47 13.67 19.51 5.72
CA LEU A 47 14.55 18.95 4.67
C LEU A 47 13.80 18.17 3.59
N VAL A 48 12.73 17.45 3.91
CA VAL A 48 11.92 16.72 2.92
C VAL A 48 11.29 17.68 1.89
N GLN A 49 11.00 18.90 2.32
CA GLN A 49 10.38 19.94 1.49
C GLN A 49 11.39 20.89 0.85
N LEU A 50 12.51 21.15 1.52
CA LEU A 50 13.50 22.13 1.11
C LEU A 50 14.51 21.59 0.09
N LEU A 51 14.82 20.30 0.11
CA LEU A 51 15.83 19.71 -0.76
C LEU A 51 15.25 19.35 -2.12
N THR A 52 15.77 20.02 -3.16
CA THR A 52 15.57 19.59 -4.55
C THR A 52 16.37 18.31 -4.85
N PRO A 53 16.02 17.55 -5.91
CA PRO A 53 16.82 16.40 -6.34
C PRO A 53 18.29 16.71 -6.60
N ASP A 54 18.59 17.90 -7.11
CA ASP A 54 19.96 18.33 -7.42
C ASP A 54 20.75 18.67 -6.15
N GLU A 55 20.08 19.20 -5.12
CA GLU A 55 20.68 19.46 -3.81
C GLU A 55 20.79 18.19 -2.95
N MET A 56 20.02 17.13 -3.24
CA MET A 56 19.96 15.91 -2.43
C MET A 56 21.33 15.25 -2.23
N PRO A 57 22.17 15.00 -3.26
CA PRO A 57 23.50 14.43 -3.04
C PRO A 57 24.43 15.35 -2.26
N LEU A 58 24.27 16.67 -2.41
CA LEU A 58 25.06 17.65 -1.66
C LEU A 58 24.65 17.65 -0.19
N ALA A 59 23.35 17.65 0.10
CA ALA A 59 22.80 17.59 1.45
C ALA A 59 23.11 16.27 2.15
N ASP A 60 23.12 15.16 1.43
CA ASP A 60 23.54 13.85 1.94
C ASP A 60 25.01 13.90 2.38
N ARG A 61 25.91 14.37 1.51
CA ARG A 61 27.31 14.58 1.88
C ARG A 61 27.47 15.58 3.02
N ALA A 62 26.66 16.64 3.04
CA ALA A 62 26.68 17.68 4.06
C ALA A 62 26.29 17.13 5.44
N LEU A 63 25.21 16.34 5.51
CA LEU A 63 24.74 15.73 6.74
C LEU A 63 25.76 14.72 7.27
N ARG A 64 26.30 13.86 6.41
CA ARG A 64 27.39 12.94 6.76
C ARG A 64 28.59 13.71 7.33
N ALA A 65 29.08 14.71 6.60
CA ALA A 65 30.22 15.52 7.03
C ALA A 65 29.94 16.30 8.33
N TRP A 66 28.70 16.78 8.52
CA TRP A 66 28.30 17.42 9.77
C TRP A 66 28.33 16.44 10.94
N LEU A 67 27.76 15.24 10.77
CA LEU A 67 27.82 14.16 11.78
C LEU A 67 29.27 13.77 12.10
N GLU A 68 30.14 13.66 11.10
CA GLU A 68 31.58 13.40 11.28
C GLU A 68 32.26 14.50 12.11
N GLN A 69 31.99 15.77 11.80
CA GLN A 69 32.56 16.91 12.53
C GLN A 69 32.12 16.96 13.99
N VAL A 70 30.82 16.81 14.25
CA VAL A 70 30.28 16.96 15.61
C VAL A 70 30.70 15.80 16.54
N ILE A 71 30.97 14.62 16.00
CA ILE A 71 31.58 13.51 16.76
C ILE A 71 33.04 13.80 17.08
N GLY A 72 33.79 14.39 16.14
CA GLY A 72 35.20 14.74 16.32
C GLY A 72 35.45 15.88 17.31
N ALA A 73 34.47 16.76 17.53
CA ALA A 73 34.56 17.90 18.44
C ALA A 73 33.21 18.17 19.16
N PRO A 74 32.88 17.41 20.22
CA PRO A 74 31.54 17.45 20.85
C PRO A 74 31.25 18.70 21.69
N ALA A 75 32.27 19.49 22.05
CA ALA A 75 32.10 20.73 22.79
C ALA A 75 31.80 21.88 21.82
N ARG A 76 30.52 22.25 21.74
CA ARG A 76 30.06 23.43 21.00
C ARG A 76 29.77 24.56 21.97
N ASP A 77 30.68 25.52 22.08
CA ASP A 77 30.48 26.73 22.90
C ASP A 77 29.27 27.56 22.41
N ASP A 78 28.85 27.33 21.16
CA ASP A 78 27.77 28.04 20.48
C ASP A 78 26.39 27.35 20.59
N LEU A 79 26.27 26.13 21.16
CA LEU A 79 24.98 25.42 21.24
C LEU A 79 24.76 24.73 22.60
N PRO A 80 23.69 25.09 23.36
CA PRO A 80 23.35 24.41 24.61
C PRO A 80 23.07 22.91 24.39
N GLY A 81 23.51 22.06 25.34
CA GLY A 81 23.44 20.60 25.20
C GLY A 81 22.07 20.01 24.83
N LYS A 82 20.97 20.59 25.33
CA LYS A 82 19.60 20.16 24.95
C LYS A 82 19.26 20.45 23.48
N ARG A 83 19.61 21.64 23.00
CA ARG A 83 19.39 22.01 21.58
C ARG A 83 20.31 21.23 20.66
N PHE A 84 21.49 20.86 21.14
CA PHE A 84 22.38 19.98 20.40
C PHE A 84 21.83 18.55 20.31
N ALA A 85 21.25 18.02 21.39
CA ALA A 85 20.53 16.75 21.34
C ALA A 85 19.35 16.78 20.38
N ASP A 86 18.56 17.86 20.40
CA ASP A 86 17.47 18.07 19.44
C ASP A 86 18.03 18.05 18.00
N ALA A 87 19.12 18.76 17.72
CA ALA A 87 19.77 18.77 16.40
C ALA A 87 20.23 17.38 15.94
N LEU A 88 20.77 16.57 16.86
CA LEU A 88 21.16 15.19 16.58
C LEU A 88 19.95 14.30 16.31
N SER A 89 18.88 14.43 17.10
CA SER A 89 17.62 13.71 16.84
C SER A 89 17.06 14.06 15.45
N GLU A 90 17.11 15.33 15.08
CA GLU A 90 16.68 15.80 13.76
C GLU A 90 17.59 15.28 12.64
N ALA A 91 18.90 15.17 12.87
CA ALA A 91 19.83 14.60 11.90
C ALA A 91 19.45 13.15 11.55
N PHE A 92 19.20 12.31 12.56
CA PHE A 92 18.83 10.91 12.30
C PHE A 92 17.40 10.75 11.80
N ARG A 93 16.46 11.60 12.24
CA ARG A 93 15.13 11.67 11.61
C ARG A 93 15.23 12.05 10.14
N ALA A 94 16.15 12.95 9.77
CA ALA A 94 16.39 13.28 8.37
C ALA A 94 16.91 12.06 7.61
N VAL A 95 17.83 11.28 8.18
CA VAL A 95 18.25 9.99 7.59
C VAL A 95 17.07 9.04 7.39
N SER A 96 16.10 9.01 8.31
CA SER A 96 14.90 8.18 8.22
C SER A 96 13.90 8.64 7.14
N LEU A 97 13.69 9.96 7.04
CA LEU A 97 12.63 10.57 6.22
C LEU A 97 13.08 10.98 4.81
N VAL A 98 14.38 11.21 4.61
CA VAL A 98 15.00 11.75 3.39
C VAL A 98 15.93 10.66 2.81
N PRO A 99 16.06 10.53 1.48
CA PRO A 99 16.80 9.44 0.85
C PRO A 99 18.31 9.69 0.84
N LEU A 100 18.87 9.88 2.04
CA LEU A 100 20.27 10.19 2.31
C LEU A 100 21.08 8.89 2.41
N ARG A 101 21.37 8.31 1.25
CA ARG A 101 22.01 6.98 1.11
C ARG A 101 23.42 6.95 1.71
N GLU A 102 24.24 7.99 1.50
CA GLU A 102 25.59 8.07 2.05
C GLU A 102 25.55 8.22 3.58
N SER A 103 24.71 9.11 4.09
CA SER A 103 24.52 9.34 5.52
C SER A 103 23.98 8.10 6.22
N ARG A 104 23.02 7.39 5.61
CA ARG A 104 22.48 6.13 6.12
C ARG A 104 23.56 5.05 6.17
N ALA A 105 24.29 4.83 5.07
CA ALA A 105 25.36 3.85 5.03
C ALA A 105 26.45 4.15 6.07
N TRP A 106 26.80 5.42 6.23
CA TRP A 106 27.76 5.86 7.24
C TRP A 106 27.23 5.63 8.66
N CYS A 107 25.97 5.96 8.95
CA CYS A 107 25.33 5.67 10.23
C CYS A 107 25.33 4.18 10.54
N THR A 108 25.03 3.33 9.56
CA THR A 108 25.08 1.86 9.69
C THR A 108 26.49 1.40 10.06
N GLN A 109 27.51 1.86 9.34
CA GLN A 109 28.91 1.50 9.57
C GLN A 109 29.45 1.99 10.94
N HIS A 110 29.00 3.16 11.40
CA HIS A 110 29.50 3.81 12.61
C HIS A 110 28.56 3.69 13.82
N GLN A 111 27.49 2.89 13.71
CA GLN A 111 26.42 2.83 14.73
C GLN A 111 26.95 2.56 16.15
N GLY A 112 27.99 1.74 16.30
CA GLY A 112 28.54 1.41 17.62
C GLY A 112 29.16 2.63 18.32
N GLN A 113 29.99 3.38 17.58
CA GLN A 113 30.60 4.63 18.05
C GLN A 113 29.53 5.70 18.29
N LEU A 114 28.63 5.88 17.32
CA LEU A 114 27.53 6.83 17.37
C LEU A 114 26.69 6.63 18.63
N ARG A 115 26.17 5.42 18.84
CA ARG A 115 25.31 5.13 20.00
C ARG A 115 26.01 5.36 21.32
N SER A 116 27.27 4.93 21.47
CA SER A 116 28.04 5.19 22.70
C SER A 116 28.19 6.68 22.98
N TRP A 117 28.38 7.48 21.93
CA TRP A 117 28.53 8.92 22.01
C TRP A 117 27.19 9.63 22.29
N LEU A 118 26.10 9.20 21.64
CA LEU A 118 24.76 9.80 21.74
C LEU A 118 24.13 9.69 23.13
N ARG A 119 24.54 8.70 23.94
CA ARG A 119 24.08 8.59 25.34
C ARG A 119 24.43 9.79 26.20
N GLY A 120 25.48 10.54 25.85
CA GLY A 120 25.82 11.81 26.49
C GLY A 120 24.79 12.93 26.25
N PHE A 121 23.84 12.71 25.34
CA PHE A 121 22.85 13.69 24.88
C PHE A 121 21.41 13.21 25.13
N TYR A 122 21.20 12.27 26.05
CA TYR A 122 19.87 11.83 26.44
C TYR A 122 19.22 12.83 27.42
N PHE A 123 18.06 13.37 27.04
CA PHE A 123 17.28 14.30 27.88
C PHE A 123 15.83 13.83 28.11
N GLY A 124 15.58 12.53 27.98
CA GLY A 124 14.26 11.90 28.11
C GLY A 124 13.70 11.40 26.78
N HIS A 125 12.62 10.59 26.82
CA HIS A 125 12.03 9.92 25.64
C HIS A 125 11.72 10.85 24.46
N SER A 126 11.29 12.09 24.72
CA SER A 126 11.02 13.08 23.66
C SER A 126 12.27 13.63 22.96
N ARG A 127 13.45 13.42 23.56
CA ARG A 127 14.76 13.97 23.16
C ARG A 127 15.84 12.91 23.33
N ASP A 128 15.71 11.90 22.47
CA ASP A 128 16.58 10.76 22.44
C ASP A 128 17.18 10.61 21.03
N PRO A 129 18.39 11.11 20.80
CA PRO A 129 19.03 10.99 19.50
C PRO A 129 19.51 9.56 19.20
N GLU A 130 19.78 8.73 20.22
CA GLU A 130 20.06 7.31 20.00
C GLU A 130 18.79 6.60 19.49
N ALA A 131 17.61 6.86 20.06
CA ALA A 131 16.34 6.32 19.53
C ALA A 131 16.10 6.73 18.07
N ALA A 132 16.36 8.01 17.73
CA ALA A 132 16.20 8.52 16.36
C ALA A 132 17.16 7.83 15.38
N LEU A 133 18.42 7.58 15.79
CA LEU A 133 19.37 6.78 15.02
C LEU A 133 18.85 5.36 14.81
N LEU A 134 18.33 4.71 15.86
CA LEU A 134 17.78 3.35 15.74
C LEU A 134 16.59 3.30 14.77
N VAL A 135 15.66 4.25 14.83
CA VAL A 135 14.59 4.34 13.83
C VAL A 135 15.15 4.53 12.42
N ALA A 136 16.19 5.34 12.24
CA ALA A 136 16.82 5.52 10.95
C ALA A 136 17.41 4.20 10.41
N LEU A 137 18.02 3.40 11.28
CA LEU A 137 18.66 2.13 10.92
C LEU A 137 17.68 0.99 10.60
N THR A 138 16.40 1.07 10.94
CA THR A 138 15.43 0.01 10.60
C THR A 138 15.06 -0.02 9.12
N GLY A 139 15.23 1.09 8.39
CA GLY A 139 14.92 1.20 6.96
C GLY A 139 16.11 0.85 6.05
N ASP A 140 15.82 0.34 4.84
CA ASP A 140 16.81 -0.01 3.79
C ASP A 140 17.95 -0.92 4.29
N GLN A 141 17.61 -1.95 5.08
CA GLN A 141 18.55 -2.98 5.52
C GLN A 141 18.88 -3.92 4.35
N ARG A 142 19.99 -3.66 3.66
CA ARG A 142 20.42 -4.44 2.48
C ARG A 142 21.11 -5.76 2.82
N ASP A 143 21.63 -5.87 4.02
CA ASP A 143 22.32 -7.05 4.51
C ASP A 143 22.07 -7.26 6.01
N ARG A 144 22.69 -8.29 6.59
CA ARG A 144 22.54 -8.64 8.00
C ARG A 144 23.52 -7.93 8.94
N HIS A 145 24.20 -6.86 8.51
CA HIS A 145 25.21 -6.15 9.30
C HIS A 145 24.68 -5.67 10.66
N LEU A 146 23.40 -5.25 10.71
CA LEU A 146 22.76 -4.73 11.92
C LEU A 146 22.17 -5.83 12.82
N LEU A 147 22.24 -7.11 12.45
CA LEU A 147 21.68 -8.21 13.25
C LEU A 147 22.22 -8.21 14.69
N GLY A 148 23.54 -8.06 14.84
CA GLY A 148 24.20 -8.03 16.14
C GLY A 148 23.77 -6.84 17.00
N LEU A 149 23.54 -5.68 16.36
CA LEU A 149 23.02 -4.48 17.02
C LEU A 149 21.64 -4.74 17.60
N TRP A 150 20.70 -5.23 16.78
CA TRP A 150 19.32 -5.41 17.21
C TRP A 150 19.18 -6.47 18.30
N LEU A 151 19.86 -7.61 18.16
CA LEU A 151 19.91 -8.63 19.22
C LEU A 151 20.51 -8.07 20.53
N GLY A 152 21.54 -7.23 20.42
CA GLY A 152 22.15 -6.57 21.57
C GLY A 152 21.20 -5.60 22.29
N LEU A 153 20.46 -4.80 21.53
CA LEU A 153 19.48 -3.85 22.06
C LEU A 153 18.30 -4.55 22.76
N ALA A 154 17.77 -5.61 22.14
CA ALA A 154 16.73 -6.41 22.75
C ALA A 154 17.19 -6.98 24.11
N ARG A 155 18.45 -7.42 24.22
CA ARG A 155 19.01 -7.98 25.46
C ARG A 155 19.28 -6.93 26.54
N LEU A 156 19.49 -5.67 26.19
CA LEU A 156 19.91 -4.62 27.12
C LEU A 156 18.79 -3.62 27.48
N SER A 157 17.62 -3.72 26.85
CA SER A 157 16.48 -2.79 27.02
C SER A 157 16.02 -2.62 28.48
N GLY A 158 16.13 -3.68 29.29
CA GLY A 158 15.77 -3.70 30.71
C GLY A 158 16.61 -2.77 31.59
N GLY A 159 17.74 -2.25 31.11
CA GLY A 159 18.59 -1.28 31.81
C GLY A 159 18.63 0.12 31.18
N VAL A 160 17.97 0.34 30.03
CA VAL A 160 18.10 1.58 29.24
C VAL A 160 16.73 2.20 28.93
N SER A 161 15.89 1.53 28.14
CA SER A 161 14.52 1.93 27.80
C SER A 161 13.75 0.76 27.16
N GLU A 162 12.45 0.65 27.43
CA GLU A 162 11.56 -0.34 26.79
C GLU A 162 11.41 -0.09 25.29
N ASP A 163 11.46 1.19 24.88
CA ASP A 163 11.33 1.60 23.48
C ASP A 163 12.44 1.04 22.61
N TYR A 164 13.66 0.90 23.15
CA TYR A 164 14.79 0.32 22.42
C TYR A 164 14.60 -1.16 22.15
N GLY A 165 13.90 -1.86 23.04
CA GLY A 165 13.53 -3.25 22.83
C GLY A 165 12.52 -3.42 21.69
N ARG A 166 11.50 -2.55 21.64
CA ARG A 166 10.52 -2.56 20.53
C ARG A 166 11.14 -2.16 19.19
N LEU A 167 12.01 -1.15 19.19
CA LEU A 167 12.79 -0.77 18.01
C LEU A 167 13.69 -1.91 17.53
N ALA A 168 14.31 -2.65 18.46
CA ALA A 168 15.10 -3.82 18.12
C ALA A 168 14.27 -4.94 17.49
N ILE A 169 13.08 -5.22 18.03
CA ILE A 169 12.16 -6.21 17.45
C ILE A 169 11.73 -5.77 16.05
N THR A 170 11.45 -4.47 15.86
CA THR A 170 11.12 -3.90 14.53
C THR A 170 12.28 -4.05 13.55
N GLY A 171 13.50 -3.72 13.95
CA GLY A 171 14.70 -3.89 13.14
C GLY A 171 14.93 -5.36 12.73
N LEU A 172 14.72 -6.29 13.67
CA LEU A 172 14.83 -7.73 13.40
C LEU A 172 13.73 -8.27 12.50
N ARG A 173 12.52 -7.69 12.57
CA ARG A 173 11.39 -8.04 11.69
C ARG A 173 11.65 -7.65 10.24
N LEU A 174 12.29 -6.50 10.04
CA LEU A 174 12.61 -5.94 8.72
C LEU A 174 13.99 -6.38 8.20
N MET A 175 14.56 -7.43 8.77
CA MET A 175 15.83 -7.97 8.28
C MET A 175 15.65 -8.55 6.88
N PRO A 176 16.66 -8.40 6.00
CA PRO A 176 16.69 -9.07 4.70
C PRO A 176 16.86 -10.59 4.87
N ALA A 177 17.06 -11.30 3.76
CA ALA A 177 17.23 -12.75 3.70
C ALA A 177 18.11 -13.33 4.83
N ASP A 178 17.84 -14.58 5.21
CA ASP A 178 18.52 -15.29 6.29
C ASP A 178 20.02 -15.54 6.01
N ASP A 179 20.71 -16.16 6.97
CA ASP A 179 22.14 -16.49 6.83
C ASP A 179 22.42 -17.49 5.69
N ALA A 180 21.38 -18.10 5.10
CA ALA A 180 21.46 -18.96 3.92
C ALA A 180 21.08 -18.23 2.61
N GLY A 181 20.72 -16.95 2.67
CA GLY A 181 20.30 -16.16 1.52
C GLY A 181 18.83 -16.37 1.11
N GLU A 182 18.04 -17.05 1.95
CA GLU A 182 16.62 -17.28 1.70
C GLU A 182 15.76 -16.18 2.33
N ILE A 183 14.77 -15.69 1.60
CA ILE A 183 13.82 -14.71 2.15
C ILE A 183 12.93 -15.41 3.18
N GLU A 184 13.05 -15.04 4.47
CA GLU A 184 12.18 -15.55 5.53
C GLU A 184 10.75 -15.00 5.36
N ARG A 185 9.92 -15.70 4.56
CA ARG A 185 8.49 -15.36 4.35
C ARG A 185 7.59 -15.64 5.57
N SER A 186 8.15 -16.30 6.58
CA SER A 186 7.54 -16.66 7.85
C SER A 186 7.94 -15.65 8.94
N VAL A 187 7.71 -15.98 10.21
CA VAL A 187 8.18 -15.22 11.37
C VAL A 187 9.71 -15.27 11.42
N PRO A 188 10.44 -14.15 11.33
CA PRO A 188 11.89 -14.18 11.30
C PRO A 188 12.48 -14.77 12.58
N VAL A 189 13.40 -15.73 12.47
CA VAL A 189 14.02 -16.39 13.63
C VAL A 189 14.80 -15.37 14.47
N ALA A 190 15.46 -14.43 13.80
CA ALA A 190 16.17 -13.33 14.44
C ALA A 190 15.24 -12.48 15.32
N MET A 191 14.01 -12.20 14.84
CA MET A 191 13.00 -11.45 15.58
C MET A 191 12.54 -12.21 16.83
N LEU A 192 12.25 -13.51 16.73
CA LEU A 192 11.85 -14.34 17.88
C LEU A 192 12.94 -14.35 18.97
N ARG A 193 14.20 -14.45 18.57
CA ARG A 193 15.33 -14.36 19.51
C ARG A 193 15.39 -13.00 20.19
N GLY A 194 15.13 -11.93 19.45
CA GLY A 194 14.97 -10.57 19.98
C GLY A 194 13.83 -10.46 20.99
N VAL A 195 12.65 -11.01 20.67
CA VAL A 195 11.49 -10.99 21.58
C VAL A 195 11.81 -11.69 22.90
N LEU A 196 12.49 -12.83 22.87
CA LEU A 196 12.93 -13.51 24.10
C LEU A 196 13.98 -12.70 24.86
N ASP A 197 14.97 -12.13 24.16
CA ASP A 197 15.99 -11.26 24.78
C ASP A 197 15.35 -10.03 25.45
N PHE A 198 14.31 -9.47 24.83
CA PHE A 198 13.51 -8.37 25.37
C PHE A 198 12.76 -8.77 26.65
N GLY A 199 12.13 -9.95 26.65
CA GLY A 199 11.50 -10.52 27.83
C GLY A 199 12.48 -10.71 28.99
N GLU A 200 13.67 -11.27 28.72
CA GLU A 200 14.71 -11.48 29.73
C GLU A 200 15.22 -10.17 30.32
N ALA A 201 15.29 -9.13 29.51
CA ALA A 201 15.68 -7.82 29.98
C ALA A 201 14.61 -7.22 30.92
N LEU A 202 13.32 -7.33 30.59
CA LEU A 202 12.22 -6.88 31.45
C LEU A 202 12.14 -7.68 32.76
N ALA A 203 12.33 -9.00 32.69
CA ALA A 203 12.35 -9.86 33.87
C ALA A 203 13.48 -9.48 34.84
N ARG A 204 14.69 -9.22 34.32
CA ARG A 204 15.84 -8.76 35.15
C ARG A 204 15.60 -7.40 35.81
N ARG A 205 14.76 -6.54 35.22
CA ARG A 205 14.34 -5.25 35.80
C ARG A 205 13.28 -5.41 36.90
N GLY A 206 12.73 -6.62 37.09
CA GLY A 206 11.73 -6.91 38.10
C GLY A 206 10.28 -6.77 37.63
N ASP A 207 10.02 -6.73 36.31
CA ASP A 207 8.65 -6.93 35.82
C ASP A 207 8.22 -8.36 36.15
N LEU A 208 7.07 -8.51 36.80
CA LEU A 208 6.47 -9.79 37.18
C LEU A 208 5.27 -10.16 36.29
N LYS A 209 4.67 -9.18 35.60
CA LYS A 209 3.42 -9.33 34.84
C LYS A 209 3.65 -9.36 33.32
N GLY A 210 4.76 -8.81 32.84
CA GLY A 210 5.14 -8.89 31.42
C GLY A 210 4.20 -8.15 30.48
N LYS A 211 3.46 -7.13 30.95
CA LYS A 211 2.42 -6.46 30.16
C LYS A 211 2.94 -5.91 28.83
N THR A 212 4.07 -5.21 28.88
CA THR A 212 4.73 -4.62 27.69
C THR A 212 5.11 -5.71 26.68
N TRP A 213 5.67 -6.81 27.18
CA TRP A 213 6.12 -7.94 26.38
C TRP A 213 4.96 -8.71 25.75
N LEU A 214 3.88 -8.95 26.50
CA LEU A 214 2.67 -9.60 26.00
C LEU A 214 1.96 -8.76 24.92
N ALA A 215 1.87 -7.44 25.11
CA ALA A 215 1.29 -6.54 24.10
C ALA A 215 2.09 -6.55 22.78
N GLU A 216 3.42 -6.65 22.86
CA GLU A 216 4.27 -6.81 21.68
C GLU A 216 4.02 -8.16 20.98
N LEU A 217 3.85 -9.24 21.73
CA LEU A 217 3.47 -10.54 21.17
C LEU A 217 2.09 -10.53 20.52
N ASP A 218 1.12 -9.82 21.09
CA ASP A 218 -0.23 -9.71 20.53
C ASP A 218 -0.21 -8.96 19.19
N TYR A 219 0.58 -7.88 19.11
CA TYR A 219 0.84 -7.19 17.85
C TYR A 219 1.47 -8.14 16.82
N LEU A 220 2.54 -8.85 17.20
CA LEU A 220 3.21 -9.79 16.29
C LEU A 220 2.32 -10.95 15.86
N ALA A 221 1.41 -11.44 16.72
CA ALA A 221 0.46 -12.49 16.39
C ALA A 221 -0.64 -12.03 15.43
N ALA A 222 -0.98 -10.74 15.43
CA ALA A 222 -1.85 -10.15 14.42
C ALA A 222 -1.15 -10.00 13.06
N VAL A 223 0.14 -9.65 13.07
CA VAL A 223 0.97 -9.54 11.86
C VAL A 223 1.28 -10.91 11.26
N TYR A 224 1.53 -11.93 12.10
CA TYR A 224 1.82 -13.30 11.71
C TYR A 224 0.76 -14.25 12.30
N PRO A 225 -0.42 -14.33 11.69
CA PRO A 225 -1.51 -15.15 12.19
C PRO A 225 -1.15 -16.65 12.16
N MET A 226 -0.99 -17.25 13.34
CA MET A 226 -0.74 -18.69 13.52
C MET A 226 -1.29 -19.17 14.87
N SER A 227 -1.41 -20.48 15.04
CA SER A 227 -1.97 -21.02 16.28
C SER A 227 -1.03 -20.80 17.47
N THR A 228 -1.61 -20.73 18.67
CA THR A 228 -0.88 -20.64 19.94
C THR A 228 0.19 -21.74 20.07
N ASP A 229 -0.13 -22.96 19.62
CA ASP A 229 0.82 -24.07 19.65
C ASP A 229 2.00 -23.88 18.70
N GLN A 230 1.79 -23.23 17.56
CA GLN A 230 2.82 -22.98 16.55
C GLN A 230 3.72 -21.82 16.97
N TRP A 231 3.16 -20.73 17.49
CA TRP A 231 3.94 -19.73 18.23
C TRP A 231 4.77 -20.40 19.34
N GLY A 232 4.17 -21.32 20.09
CA GLY A 232 4.87 -22.14 21.07
C GLY A 232 6.04 -22.94 20.48
N ARG A 233 5.84 -23.66 19.37
CA ARG A 233 6.90 -24.40 18.68
C ARG A 233 8.05 -23.51 18.24
N ARG A 234 7.75 -22.35 17.66
CA ARG A 234 8.76 -21.38 17.20
C ARG A 234 9.63 -20.85 18.34
N PHE A 235 9.04 -20.65 19.51
CA PHE A 235 9.80 -20.31 20.72
C PHE A 235 10.52 -21.50 21.35
N ARG A 236 9.99 -22.72 21.21
CA ARG A 236 10.52 -23.93 21.87
C ARG A 236 11.98 -24.18 21.52
N ASP A 237 12.32 -24.18 20.24
CA ASP A 237 13.70 -24.43 19.79
C ASP A 237 14.65 -23.39 20.40
N LEU A 238 14.22 -22.13 20.48
CA LEU A 238 14.98 -21.04 21.06
C LEU A 238 15.11 -21.14 22.59
N VAL A 239 14.05 -21.57 23.28
CA VAL A 239 14.02 -21.77 24.75
C VAL A 239 14.80 -23.02 25.17
N GLN A 240 14.97 -24.00 24.29
CA GLN A 240 15.79 -25.18 24.56
C GLN A 240 17.26 -24.96 24.24
N ALA A 241 17.54 -24.19 23.19
CA ALA A 241 18.90 -23.83 22.81
C ALA A 241 19.60 -22.93 23.83
N ARG A 242 18.87 -22.31 24.77
CA ARG A 242 19.44 -21.42 25.80
C ARG A 242 18.60 -21.41 27.07
N ASP A 243 19.23 -21.10 28.21
CA ASP A 243 18.46 -20.91 29.44
C ASP A 243 17.65 -19.60 29.41
N VAL A 244 16.39 -19.70 29.81
CA VAL A 244 15.39 -18.62 29.87
C VAL A 244 14.92 -18.53 31.32
N SER A 245 14.79 -17.34 31.88
CA SER A 245 14.43 -17.14 33.28
C SER A 245 13.03 -17.69 33.60
N ALA A 246 12.82 -18.09 34.85
CA ALA A 246 11.52 -18.60 35.31
C ALA A 246 10.38 -17.59 35.05
N THR A 247 10.66 -16.30 35.11
CA THR A 247 9.69 -15.23 34.85
C THR A 247 9.25 -15.20 33.38
N VAL A 248 10.20 -15.18 32.44
CA VAL A 248 9.87 -15.20 31.00
C VAL A 248 9.25 -16.52 30.60
N ARG A 249 9.72 -17.65 31.15
CA ARG A 249 9.07 -18.95 31.00
C ARG A 249 7.61 -18.89 31.46
N LYS A 250 7.31 -18.27 32.61
CA LYS A 250 5.93 -18.10 33.08
C LYS A 250 5.08 -17.27 32.12
N TRP A 251 5.59 -16.17 31.57
CA TRP A 251 4.85 -15.37 30.58
C TRP A 251 4.64 -16.11 29.27
N LEU A 252 5.67 -16.82 28.79
CA LEU A 252 5.58 -17.71 27.63
C LEU A 252 4.57 -18.81 27.86
N ASP A 253 4.54 -19.43 29.04
CA ASP A 253 3.58 -20.50 29.37
C ASP A 253 2.15 -19.97 29.44
N GLN A 254 1.96 -18.76 29.98
CA GLN A 254 0.67 -18.09 30.00
C GLN A 254 0.12 -17.83 28.60
N ARG A 255 0.97 -17.41 27.65
CA ARG A 255 0.54 -17.09 26.29
C ARG A 255 0.57 -18.29 25.35
N TYR A 256 1.61 -19.11 25.46
CA TYR A 256 1.99 -20.21 24.58
C TYR A 256 2.49 -21.44 25.39
N PRO A 257 1.60 -22.21 26.02
CA PRO A 257 1.97 -23.40 26.82
C PRO A 257 2.86 -24.42 26.08
N GLY A 258 2.78 -24.46 24.75
CA GLY A 258 3.60 -25.32 23.90
C GLY A 258 5.09 -24.96 23.81
N ALA A 259 5.48 -23.76 24.27
CA ALA A 259 6.86 -23.27 24.22
C ALA A 259 7.81 -23.96 25.20
N LEU A 260 7.30 -24.42 26.35
CA LEU A 260 8.12 -25.03 27.40
C LEU A 260 8.12 -26.56 27.39
N ARG A 261 7.32 -27.19 26.52
CA ARG A 261 7.22 -28.64 26.45
C ARG A 261 8.53 -29.26 25.93
N PRO A 262 8.94 -30.44 26.44
CA PRO A 262 10.07 -31.18 25.90
C PRO A 262 9.92 -31.40 24.38
N PHE A 263 11.00 -31.17 23.64
CA PHE A 263 11.04 -31.42 22.20
C PHE A 263 11.40 -32.88 21.99
N ASP A 264 10.58 -33.58 21.21
CA ASP A 264 10.91 -34.89 20.68
C ASP A 264 11.54 -34.70 19.30
N PRO A 265 12.85 -34.93 19.12
CA PRO A 265 13.53 -34.81 17.82
C PRO A 265 12.96 -35.76 16.76
N GLN A 266 12.23 -36.80 17.17
CA GLN A 266 11.55 -37.71 16.25
C GLN A 266 10.20 -37.14 15.76
N GLN A 267 9.62 -36.17 16.45
CA GLN A 267 8.42 -35.42 16.02
C GLN A 267 8.72 -34.32 14.99
N THR A 268 9.99 -34.00 14.73
CA THR A 268 10.40 -33.05 13.67
C THR A 268 10.16 -33.55 12.25
N LYS A 269 9.62 -34.77 12.08
CA LYS A 269 9.29 -35.32 10.76
C LYS A 269 8.08 -34.61 10.15
N GLY A 270 8.40 -33.53 9.46
CA GLY A 270 7.52 -32.83 8.55
C GLY A 270 7.86 -31.36 8.55
N PHE A 271 8.94 -30.95 7.87
CA PHE A 271 8.87 -29.64 7.23
C PHE A 271 7.55 -29.64 6.47
N LEU A 272 6.59 -28.80 6.85
CA LEU A 272 5.40 -28.68 6.02
C LEU A 272 5.90 -28.17 4.69
N GLN A 273 5.81 -29.02 3.68
CA GLN A 273 6.09 -28.60 2.33
C GLN A 273 5.01 -27.61 1.95
N ALA A 274 5.41 -26.51 1.32
CA ALA A 274 4.45 -25.62 0.69
C ALA A 274 3.55 -26.48 -0.22
N PRO A 275 2.22 -26.41 -0.08
CA PRO A 275 1.34 -27.25 -0.88
C PRO A 275 1.53 -26.94 -2.37
N HIS A 276 1.66 -27.97 -3.20
CA HIS A 276 2.07 -27.84 -4.59
C HIS A 276 0.98 -27.20 -5.46
N GLN A 277 1.31 -26.10 -6.15
CA GLN A 277 0.41 -25.44 -7.11
C GLN A 277 -0.02 -26.36 -8.27
N ASP A 278 0.79 -27.37 -8.62
CA ASP A 278 0.48 -28.26 -9.73
C ASP A 278 -0.67 -29.23 -9.42
N GLU A 279 -0.83 -29.64 -8.15
CA GLU A 279 -1.97 -30.47 -7.73
C GLU A 279 -3.28 -29.70 -7.89
N LEU A 280 -3.31 -28.43 -7.45
CA LEU A 280 -4.47 -27.55 -7.65
C LEU A 280 -4.80 -27.41 -9.14
N ARG A 281 -3.79 -27.15 -9.99
CA ARG A 281 -3.99 -27.00 -11.44
C ARG A 281 -4.58 -28.27 -12.07
N GLN A 282 -4.14 -29.45 -11.64
CA GLN A 282 -4.67 -30.72 -12.15
C GLN A 282 -6.14 -30.92 -11.76
N LEU A 283 -6.52 -30.59 -10.53
CA LEU A 283 -7.92 -30.65 -10.09
C LEU A 283 -8.78 -29.64 -10.84
N LEU A 284 -8.34 -28.39 -10.96
CA LEU A 284 -9.09 -27.33 -11.64
C LEU A 284 -9.29 -27.58 -13.14
N ARG A 285 -8.44 -28.38 -13.80
CA ARG A 285 -8.65 -28.81 -15.20
C ARG A 285 -9.86 -29.72 -15.40
N GLN A 286 -10.37 -30.34 -14.33
CA GLN A 286 -11.55 -31.21 -14.39
C GLN A 286 -12.87 -30.44 -14.28
N LEU A 287 -12.82 -29.14 -14.00
CA LEU A 287 -13.98 -28.26 -14.03
C LEU A 287 -14.35 -27.88 -15.48
N PRO A 288 -15.64 -27.69 -15.79
CA PRO A 288 -16.77 -27.67 -14.86
C PRO A 288 -17.43 -29.05 -14.61
N ALA A 289 -17.17 -30.05 -15.45
CA ALA A 289 -17.95 -31.29 -15.52
C ALA A 289 -17.95 -32.13 -14.23
N ASN A 290 -16.93 -32.00 -13.37
CA ASN A 290 -16.70 -32.88 -12.23
C ASN A 290 -16.73 -32.20 -10.85
N LEU A 291 -17.31 -31.00 -10.69
CA LEU A 291 -17.25 -30.25 -9.43
C LEU A 291 -17.64 -31.09 -8.20
N THR A 292 -18.79 -31.78 -8.24
CA THR A 292 -19.27 -32.62 -7.13
C THR A 292 -18.27 -33.72 -6.75
N ALA A 293 -17.58 -34.30 -7.74
CA ALA A 293 -16.62 -35.38 -7.52
C ALA A 293 -15.27 -34.90 -6.98
N ILE A 294 -14.81 -33.71 -7.41
CA ILE A 294 -13.52 -33.15 -6.99
C ILE A 294 -13.63 -32.23 -5.76
N ARG A 295 -14.83 -31.80 -5.37
CA ARG A 295 -15.04 -30.90 -4.23
C ARG A 295 -14.37 -31.39 -2.94
N PRO A 296 -14.51 -32.66 -2.50
CA PRO A 296 -13.80 -33.15 -1.32
C PRO A 296 -12.27 -33.11 -1.45
N GLN A 297 -11.75 -33.29 -2.68
CA GLN A 297 -10.31 -33.24 -2.94
C GLN A 297 -9.78 -31.81 -2.87
N LEU A 298 -10.54 -30.84 -3.40
CA LEU A 298 -10.25 -29.41 -3.28
C LEU A 298 -10.33 -28.95 -1.82
N GLU A 299 -11.37 -29.33 -1.07
CA GLU A 299 -11.51 -29.01 0.35
C GLU A 299 -10.34 -29.58 1.16
N ALA A 300 -9.95 -30.83 0.93
CA ALA A 300 -8.78 -31.44 1.57
C ALA A 300 -7.45 -30.73 1.20
N LEU A 301 -7.30 -30.30 -0.07
CA LEU A 301 -6.15 -29.49 -0.49
C LEU A 301 -6.14 -28.12 0.21
N PHE A 302 -7.28 -27.44 0.28
CA PHE A 302 -7.43 -26.17 0.98
C PHE A 302 -7.17 -26.28 2.47
N ASP A 303 -7.60 -27.37 3.11
CA ASP A 303 -7.29 -27.62 4.51
C ASP A 303 -5.80 -27.85 4.74
N ARG A 304 -5.09 -28.50 3.80
CA ARG A 304 -3.62 -28.57 3.82
C ARG A 304 -2.98 -27.19 3.63
N HIS A 305 -3.52 -26.32 2.78
CA HIS A 305 -3.05 -24.93 2.67
C HIS A 305 -3.31 -24.13 3.96
N ARG A 306 -4.50 -24.24 4.56
CA ARG A 306 -4.83 -23.57 5.83
C ARG A 306 -3.93 -24.07 6.94
N GLN A 307 -3.70 -25.38 6.99
CA GLN A 307 -2.77 -26.00 7.91
C GLN A 307 -1.36 -25.45 7.68
N TYR A 308 -0.86 -25.47 6.45
CA TYR A 308 0.44 -24.86 6.11
C TYR A 308 0.53 -23.43 6.63
N CYS A 309 -0.43 -22.55 6.30
CA CYS A 309 -0.42 -21.17 6.77
C CYS A 309 -0.47 -21.05 8.29
N ARG A 310 -1.29 -21.86 8.98
CA ARG A 310 -1.35 -21.86 10.45
C ARG A 310 -0.07 -22.37 11.10
N GLU A 311 0.72 -23.20 10.40
CA GLU A 311 1.95 -23.79 10.92
C GLU A 311 3.22 -23.02 10.49
N SER A 312 3.17 -22.35 9.35
CA SER A 312 4.27 -21.55 8.81
C SER A 312 4.10 -20.05 9.05
N GLY A 313 2.88 -19.52 9.17
CA GLY A 313 2.61 -18.09 9.10
C GLY A 313 2.73 -17.48 7.69
N ASP A 314 3.09 -18.28 6.68
CA ASP A 314 3.18 -17.84 5.27
C ASP A 314 1.82 -18.05 4.58
N SER A 315 1.09 -16.94 4.36
CA SER A 315 -0.24 -16.94 3.72
C SER A 315 -0.22 -16.99 2.19
N TYR A 316 0.95 -16.82 1.56
CA TYR A 316 1.08 -16.63 0.10
C TYR A 316 0.43 -17.75 -0.71
N TYR A 317 0.73 -19.00 -0.37
CA TYR A 317 0.24 -20.15 -1.12
C TYR A 317 -1.27 -20.34 -0.97
N LEU A 318 -1.81 -20.08 0.22
CA LEU A 318 -3.24 -20.20 0.50
C LEU A 318 -4.03 -19.12 -0.26
N VAL A 319 -3.64 -17.85 -0.10
CA VAL A 319 -4.29 -16.72 -0.78
C VAL A 319 -4.34 -16.98 -2.27
N ARG A 320 -3.21 -17.37 -2.88
CA ARG A 320 -3.15 -17.70 -4.30
C ARG A 320 -3.99 -18.91 -4.69
N ALA A 321 -3.98 -19.99 -3.90
CA ALA A 321 -4.79 -21.18 -4.18
C ALA A 321 -6.29 -20.87 -4.15
N PHE A 322 -6.73 -20.11 -3.15
CA PHE A 322 -8.12 -19.68 -2.99
C PHE A 322 -8.54 -18.77 -4.13
N CYS A 323 -7.68 -17.84 -4.50
CA CYS A 323 -7.91 -16.92 -5.61
C CYS A 323 -8.04 -17.65 -6.96
N PHE A 324 -7.17 -18.63 -7.24
CA PHE A 324 -7.26 -19.42 -8.47
C PHE A 324 -8.46 -20.35 -8.51
N ALA A 325 -8.79 -20.99 -7.39
CA ALA A 325 -9.96 -21.84 -7.31
C ALA A 325 -11.26 -21.04 -7.39
N GLY A 326 -11.37 -19.97 -6.61
CA GLY A 326 -12.55 -19.10 -6.59
C GLY A 326 -12.87 -18.53 -7.97
N ASP A 327 -11.86 -18.11 -8.74
CA ASP A 327 -12.07 -17.64 -10.13
C ASP A 327 -12.73 -18.71 -11.02
N ARG A 328 -12.38 -19.99 -10.84
CA ARG A 328 -13.01 -21.12 -11.56
C ARG A 328 -14.40 -21.48 -11.04
N LEU A 329 -14.70 -21.12 -9.80
CA LEU A 329 -15.95 -21.43 -9.12
C LEU A 329 -17.02 -20.35 -9.31
N LEU A 330 -16.68 -19.15 -9.80
CA LEU A 330 -17.65 -18.05 -10.00
C LEU A 330 -18.94 -18.46 -10.72
N ASN A 331 -18.86 -19.33 -11.73
CA ASN A 331 -20.04 -19.77 -12.49
C ASN A 331 -20.60 -21.13 -12.03
N LEU A 332 -19.98 -21.77 -11.03
CA LEU A 332 -20.30 -23.13 -10.59
C LEU A 332 -20.82 -23.20 -9.15
N ASP A 333 -20.16 -22.46 -8.25
CA ASP A 333 -20.50 -22.32 -6.84
C ASP A 333 -20.02 -20.93 -6.36
N PRO A 334 -20.78 -19.86 -6.67
CA PRO A 334 -20.38 -18.49 -6.34
C PRO A 334 -20.32 -18.26 -4.82
N THR A 335 -21.13 -18.98 -4.04
CA THR A 335 -21.03 -18.98 -2.56
C THR A 335 -19.70 -19.47 -2.07
N TRP A 336 -19.21 -20.57 -2.61
CA TRP A 336 -17.89 -21.07 -2.24
C TRP A 336 -16.77 -20.15 -2.73
N ALA A 337 -16.90 -19.56 -3.93
CA ALA A 337 -15.95 -18.57 -4.42
C ALA A 337 -15.87 -17.34 -3.49
N ARG A 338 -17.02 -16.84 -3.00
CA ARG A 338 -17.11 -15.74 -2.04
C ARG A 338 -16.42 -16.09 -0.73
N ASP A 339 -16.67 -17.28 -0.18
CA ASP A 339 -16.07 -17.72 1.08
C ASP A 339 -14.55 -17.81 0.98
N LEU A 340 -14.03 -18.36 -0.13
CA LEU A 340 -12.59 -18.43 -0.38
C LEU A 340 -11.97 -17.05 -0.54
N ALA A 341 -12.62 -16.14 -1.27
CA ALA A 341 -12.13 -14.77 -1.48
C ALA A 341 -12.12 -13.95 -0.18
N HIS A 342 -13.19 -14.06 0.62
CA HIS A 342 -13.30 -13.42 1.94
C HIS A 342 -12.23 -13.93 2.91
N GLU A 343 -12.01 -15.24 2.95
CA GLU A 343 -10.93 -15.80 3.77
C GLU A 343 -9.55 -15.36 3.27
N ALA A 344 -9.31 -15.33 1.97
CA ALA A 344 -8.06 -14.84 1.40
C ALA A 344 -7.81 -13.37 1.75
N ALA A 345 -8.84 -12.52 1.72
CA ALA A 345 -8.75 -11.12 2.14
C ALA A 345 -8.44 -10.98 3.64
N ARG A 346 -8.97 -11.85 4.52
CA ARG A 346 -8.56 -11.90 5.93
C ARG A 346 -7.08 -12.22 6.12
N TRP A 347 -6.56 -13.18 5.35
CA TRP A 347 -5.16 -13.61 5.46
C TRP A 347 -4.16 -12.62 4.87
N ASN A 348 -4.57 -11.86 3.85
CA ASN A 348 -3.77 -10.79 3.29
C ASN A 348 -4.65 -9.60 2.84
N PRO A 349 -4.99 -8.67 3.75
CA PRO A 349 -5.86 -7.53 3.43
C PRO A 349 -5.24 -6.52 2.45
N GLN A 350 -3.94 -6.64 2.16
CA GLN A 350 -3.19 -5.75 1.28
C GLN A 350 -3.03 -6.30 -0.14
N ASP A 351 -3.53 -7.50 -0.42
CA ASP A 351 -3.57 -8.04 -1.77
C ASP A 351 -4.89 -7.62 -2.45
N PRO A 352 -4.86 -6.85 -3.56
CA PRO A 352 -6.07 -6.40 -4.27
C PRO A 352 -6.84 -7.53 -4.96
N TYR A 353 -6.21 -8.69 -5.20
CA TYR A 353 -6.83 -9.78 -5.96
C TYR A 353 -7.98 -10.46 -5.20
N PRO A 354 -7.82 -10.87 -3.91
CA PRO A 354 -8.94 -11.33 -3.08
C PRO A 354 -10.15 -10.40 -3.07
N TRP A 355 -9.96 -9.08 -2.99
CA TRP A 355 -11.04 -8.10 -3.00
C TRP A 355 -11.80 -8.09 -4.32
N SER A 356 -11.07 -8.12 -5.44
CA SER A 356 -11.65 -8.17 -6.78
C SER A 356 -12.44 -9.47 -7.00
N LEU A 357 -11.91 -10.60 -6.51
CA LEU A 357 -12.60 -11.88 -6.57
C LEU A 357 -13.84 -11.93 -5.66
N LEU A 358 -13.77 -11.33 -4.47
CA LEU A 358 -14.89 -11.26 -3.53
C LEU A 358 -16.07 -10.51 -4.16
N ALA A 359 -15.81 -9.36 -4.77
CA ALA A 359 -16.84 -8.58 -5.47
C ALA A 359 -17.46 -9.37 -6.64
N ARG A 360 -16.64 -10.01 -7.47
CA ARG A 360 -17.12 -10.86 -8.58
C ARG A 360 -17.91 -12.07 -8.10
N ALA A 361 -17.55 -12.65 -6.95
CA ALA A 361 -18.29 -13.78 -6.39
C ALA A 361 -19.66 -13.35 -5.86
N LEU A 362 -19.74 -12.20 -5.18
CA LEU A 362 -21.00 -11.59 -4.76
C LEU A 362 -21.88 -11.24 -5.97
N GLU A 363 -21.30 -10.69 -7.03
CA GLU A 363 -21.98 -10.43 -8.30
C GLU A 363 -22.55 -11.72 -8.90
N ALA A 364 -21.77 -12.80 -8.90
CA ALA A 364 -22.21 -14.10 -9.38
C ALA A 364 -23.25 -14.81 -8.49
N GLU A 365 -23.36 -14.45 -7.20
CA GLU A 365 -24.48 -14.81 -6.31
C GLU A 365 -25.75 -13.99 -6.60
N GLY A 366 -25.63 -12.95 -7.45
CA GLY A 366 -26.67 -11.97 -7.72
C GLY A 366 -26.80 -10.88 -6.65
N ASP A 367 -25.83 -10.77 -5.74
CA ASP A 367 -25.82 -9.76 -4.68
C ASP A 367 -25.06 -8.52 -5.13
N TRP A 368 -25.65 -7.80 -6.08
CA TRP A 368 -25.08 -6.55 -6.60
C TRP A 368 -24.85 -5.51 -5.50
N HIS A 369 -25.72 -5.46 -4.49
CA HIS A 369 -25.61 -4.52 -3.38
C HIS A 369 -24.27 -4.67 -2.63
N ARG A 370 -23.93 -5.89 -2.21
CA ARG A 370 -22.62 -6.14 -1.54
C ARG A 370 -21.46 -6.07 -2.54
N ALA A 371 -21.63 -6.57 -3.75
CA ALA A 371 -20.57 -6.53 -4.78
C ALA A 371 -20.13 -5.10 -5.08
N GLN A 372 -21.10 -4.19 -5.30
CA GLN A 372 -20.84 -2.78 -5.56
C GLN A 372 -20.06 -2.13 -4.42
N ALA A 373 -20.46 -2.37 -3.16
CA ALA A 373 -19.74 -1.84 -2.01
C ALA A 373 -18.27 -2.32 -1.97
N VAL A 374 -18.02 -3.61 -2.21
CA VAL A 374 -16.66 -4.17 -2.26
C VAL A 374 -15.85 -3.60 -3.42
N TYR A 375 -16.43 -3.44 -4.62
CA TYR A 375 -15.72 -2.85 -5.76
C TYR A 375 -15.30 -1.41 -5.50
N TRP A 376 -16.19 -0.60 -4.93
CA TRP A 376 -15.86 0.78 -4.55
C TRP A 376 -14.82 0.85 -3.46
N HIS A 377 -14.92 -0.01 -2.43
CA HIS A 377 -13.93 -0.09 -1.37
C HIS A 377 -12.56 -0.47 -1.94
N ALA A 378 -12.50 -1.51 -2.76
CA ALA A 378 -11.26 -1.99 -3.38
C ALA A 378 -10.59 -0.90 -4.24
N ARG A 379 -11.36 -0.16 -5.05
CA ARG A 379 -10.83 0.96 -5.83
C ARG A 379 -10.21 2.03 -4.93
N ARG A 380 -10.85 2.39 -3.81
CA ARG A 380 -10.32 3.41 -2.88
C ARG A 380 -9.13 2.90 -2.08
N ARG A 381 -9.16 1.63 -1.67
CA ARG A 381 -8.08 1.00 -0.90
C ARG A 381 -6.82 0.80 -1.74
N PHE A 382 -6.98 0.48 -3.02
CA PHE A 382 -5.89 0.19 -3.96
C PHE A 382 -5.92 1.16 -5.15
N PRO A 383 -5.71 2.47 -4.94
CA PRO A 383 -5.86 3.47 -6.01
C PRO A 383 -4.87 3.26 -7.16
N HIS A 384 -3.75 2.61 -6.87
CA HIS A 384 -2.69 2.26 -7.81
C HIS A 384 -2.94 0.96 -8.61
N ASN A 385 -3.97 0.20 -8.26
CA ASN A 385 -4.25 -1.07 -8.88
C ASN A 385 -5.20 -0.92 -10.07
N VAL A 386 -4.65 -1.01 -11.28
CA VAL A 386 -5.39 -0.93 -12.54
C VAL A 386 -6.58 -1.91 -12.62
N HIS A 387 -6.44 -3.10 -12.02
CA HIS A 387 -7.46 -4.15 -12.06
C HIS A 387 -8.68 -3.77 -11.20
N SER A 388 -8.48 -3.18 -10.03
CA SER A 388 -9.57 -2.70 -9.17
C SER A 388 -10.45 -1.64 -9.86
N HIS A 389 -9.85 -0.74 -10.66
CA HIS A 389 -10.62 0.23 -11.45
C HIS A 389 -11.40 -0.45 -12.58
N SER A 390 -10.73 -1.28 -13.39
CA SER A 390 -11.36 -1.99 -14.51
C SER A 390 -12.52 -2.88 -14.06
N GLN A 391 -12.36 -3.63 -12.97
CA GLN A 391 -13.40 -4.52 -12.48
C GLN A 391 -14.65 -3.78 -12.01
N LEU A 392 -14.50 -2.65 -11.29
CA LEU A 392 -15.62 -1.79 -10.94
C LEU A 392 -16.29 -1.23 -12.20
N ALA A 393 -15.50 -0.72 -13.14
CA ALA A 393 -16.00 -0.14 -14.38
C ALA A 393 -16.82 -1.14 -15.20
N HIS A 394 -16.27 -2.35 -15.37
CA HIS A 394 -16.95 -3.47 -16.02
C HIS A 394 -18.31 -3.76 -15.37
N ALA A 395 -18.31 -3.95 -14.06
CA ALA A 395 -19.51 -4.32 -13.32
C ALA A 395 -20.58 -3.22 -13.39
N LEU A 396 -20.20 -1.94 -13.28
CA LEU A 396 -21.13 -0.82 -13.46
C LEU A 396 -21.84 -0.85 -14.83
N ILE A 397 -21.09 -1.07 -15.92
CA ILE A 397 -21.69 -1.14 -17.27
C ILE A 397 -22.61 -2.36 -17.40
N VAL A 398 -22.20 -3.53 -16.91
CA VAL A 398 -23.01 -4.77 -16.96
C VAL A 398 -24.33 -4.61 -16.20
N HIS A 399 -24.30 -3.88 -15.07
CA HIS A 399 -25.49 -3.58 -14.26
C HIS A 399 -26.26 -2.33 -14.70
N GLY A 400 -25.91 -1.73 -15.85
CA GLY A 400 -26.67 -0.64 -16.46
C GLY A 400 -26.25 0.77 -16.07
N ASP A 401 -25.30 0.94 -15.14
CA ASP A 401 -24.66 2.21 -14.80
C ASP A 401 -23.59 2.58 -15.85
N VAL A 402 -24.01 2.64 -17.11
CA VAL A 402 -23.13 2.74 -18.29
C VAL A 402 -22.23 3.98 -18.22
N GLU A 403 -22.82 5.15 -17.95
CA GLU A 403 -22.08 6.41 -17.93
C GLU A 403 -21.03 6.43 -16.80
N LEU A 404 -21.38 5.89 -15.62
CA LEU A 404 -20.46 5.80 -14.50
C LEU A 404 -19.32 4.80 -14.79
N GLY A 405 -19.64 3.65 -15.38
CA GLY A 405 -18.64 2.66 -15.72
C GLY A 405 -17.64 3.17 -16.77
N GLU A 406 -18.10 3.89 -17.79
CA GLU A 406 -17.21 4.55 -18.76
C GLU A 406 -16.36 5.63 -18.11
N ALA A 407 -16.93 6.45 -17.21
CA ALA A 407 -16.16 7.43 -16.46
C ALA A 407 -15.07 6.80 -15.58
N VAL A 408 -15.32 5.62 -14.98
CA VAL A 408 -14.27 4.87 -14.26
C VAL A 408 -13.18 4.41 -15.21
N TYR A 409 -13.54 3.86 -16.38
CA TYR A 409 -12.57 3.45 -17.39
C TYR A 409 -11.71 4.62 -17.87
N ASP A 410 -12.33 5.75 -18.18
CA ASP A 410 -11.62 6.95 -18.65
C ASP A 410 -10.68 7.48 -17.57
N THR A 411 -11.14 7.51 -16.30
CA THR A 411 -10.29 7.84 -15.15
C THR A 411 -9.11 6.88 -15.07
N ALA A 412 -9.34 5.58 -15.17
CA ALA A 412 -8.28 4.58 -15.09
C ALA A 412 -7.29 4.69 -16.26
N ILE A 413 -7.76 4.95 -17.48
CA ILE A 413 -6.91 5.15 -18.66
C ILE A 413 -6.03 6.40 -18.48
N GLY A 414 -6.59 7.48 -17.92
CA GLY A 414 -5.82 8.68 -17.57
C GLY A 414 -4.76 8.42 -16.50
N LEU A 415 -5.10 7.63 -15.47
CA LEU A 415 -4.16 7.27 -14.40
C LEU A 415 -3.06 6.30 -14.89
N PHE A 416 -3.41 5.34 -15.76
CA PHE A 416 -2.53 4.27 -16.23
C PHE A 416 -2.32 4.29 -17.76
N PRO A 417 -1.80 5.38 -18.35
CA PRO A 417 -1.74 5.56 -19.80
C PRO A 417 -0.79 4.59 -20.51
N SER A 418 0.20 4.05 -19.80
CA SER A 418 1.15 3.04 -20.29
C SER A 418 0.69 1.60 -20.09
N ASN A 419 -0.49 1.39 -19.50
CA ASN A 419 -1.02 0.07 -19.26
C ASN A 419 -2.13 -0.26 -20.29
N PRO A 420 -1.96 -1.29 -21.14
CA PRO A 420 -2.97 -1.65 -22.15
C PRO A 420 -4.25 -2.21 -21.53
N TYR A 421 -4.22 -2.65 -20.27
CA TYR A 421 -5.28 -3.43 -19.64
C TYR A 421 -6.62 -2.69 -19.61
N CYS A 422 -6.70 -1.45 -19.11
CA CYS A 422 -7.97 -0.71 -19.05
C CYS A 422 -8.58 -0.46 -20.43
N ARG A 423 -7.76 -0.15 -21.44
CA ARG A 423 -8.25 0.09 -22.80
C ARG A 423 -8.80 -1.19 -23.43
N ALA A 424 -8.09 -2.31 -23.25
CA ALA A 424 -8.55 -3.61 -23.70
C ALA A 424 -9.85 -4.03 -22.99
N ASP A 425 -9.95 -3.79 -21.68
CA ASP A 425 -11.10 -4.18 -20.88
C ASP A 425 -12.34 -3.29 -21.12
N LEU A 426 -12.16 -1.98 -21.33
CA LEU A 426 -13.23 -1.09 -21.81
C LEU A 426 -13.79 -1.59 -23.15
N ALA A 427 -12.91 -1.84 -24.12
CA ALA A 427 -13.33 -2.31 -25.44
C ALA A 427 -13.99 -3.71 -25.36
N HIS A 428 -13.49 -4.59 -24.48
CA HIS A 428 -14.14 -5.86 -24.20
C HIS A 428 -15.54 -5.67 -23.61
N THR A 429 -15.67 -4.79 -22.63
CA THR A 429 -16.94 -4.48 -21.95
C THR A 429 -17.95 -3.91 -22.93
N LEU A 430 -17.54 -2.96 -23.78
CA LEU A 430 -18.37 -2.42 -24.87
C LEU A 430 -18.81 -3.51 -25.85
N ARG A 431 -17.92 -4.43 -26.22
CA ARG A 431 -18.24 -5.55 -27.11
C ARG A 431 -19.30 -6.46 -26.51
N VAL A 432 -19.13 -6.88 -25.25
CA VAL A 432 -20.07 -7.81 -24.61
C VAL A 432 -21.38 -7.12 -24.23
N THR A 433 -21.38 -5.81 -23.95
CA THR A 433 -22.60 -5.05 -23.59
C THR A 433 -23.37 -4.53 -24.82
N GLY A 434 -23.13 -5.08 -26.01
CA GLY A 434 -23.91 -4.78 -27.20
C GLY A 434 -23.54 -3.48 -27.93
N ARG A 435 -22.35 -2.93 -27.68
CA ARG A 435 -21.79 -1.75 -28.37
C ARG A 435 -20.50 -2.07 -29.16
N PRO A 436 -20.52 -3.12 -30.03
CA PRO A 436 -19.32 -3.61 -30.71
C PRO A 436 -18.71 -2.61 -31.70
N GLN A 437 -19.47 -1.67 -32.28
CA GLN A 437 -18.91 -0.64 -33.14
C GLN A 437 -17.96 0.28 -32.36
N ARG A 438 -18.40 0.76 -31.20
CA ARG A 438 -17.56 1.57 -30.29
C ARG A 438 -16.39 0.76 -29.76
N ALA A 439 -16.58 -0.53 -29.48
CA ALA A 439 -15.48 -1.42 -29.11
C ALA A 439 -14.38 -1.49 -30.19
N VAL A 440 -14.73 -1.54 -31.49
CA VAL A 440 -13.74 -1.49 -32.58
C VAL A 440 -12.95 -0.19 -32.53
N GLU A 441 -13.59 0.95 -32.29
CA GLU A 441 -12.92 2.26 -32.19
C GLU A 441 -11.90 2.26 -31.04
N VAL A 442 -12.32 1.83 -29.84
CA VAL A 442 -11.45 1.78 -28.66
C VAL A 442 -10.31 0.77 -28.87
N TYR A 443 -10.58 -0.41 -29.43
CA TYR A 443 -9.53 -1.38 -29.75
C TYR A 443 -8.53 -0.85 -30.79
N ARG A 444 -8.99 -0.09 -31.80
CA ARG A 444 -8.11 0.52 -32.81
C ARG A 444 -7.24 1.61 -32.19
N GLU A 445 -7.80 2.44 -31.31
CA GLU A 445 -7.02 3.41 -30.53
C GLU A 445 -5.99 2.69 -29.66
N ALA A 446 -6.41 1.67 -28.92
CA ALA A 446 -5.52 0.87 -28.10
C ALA A 446 -4.42 0.19 -28.92
N GLN A 447 -4.73 -0.29 -30.13
CA GLN A 447 -3.75 -0.88 -31.07
C GLN A 447 -2.71 0.15 -31.54
N GLN A 448 -3.07 1.42 -31.67
CA GLN A 448 -2.11 2.48 -32.03
C GLN A 448 -1.08 2.70 -30.92
N HIS A 449 -1.52 2.64 -29.65
CA HIS A 449 -0.64 2.79 -28.49
C HIS A 449 0.13 1.52 -28.14
N PHE A 450 -0.49 0.35 -28.33
CA PHE A 450 0.03 -0.96 -27.90
C PHE A 450 -0.08 -1.98 -29.03
N PRO A 451 0.72 -1.82 -30.10
CA PRO A 451 0.56 -2.60 -31.32
C PRO A 451 0.85 -4.10 -31.16
N GLN A 452 1.60 -4.49 -30.13
CA GLN A 452 1.98 -5.88 -29.87
C GLN A 452 1.20 -6.50 -28.71
N ASP A 453 0.18 -5.81 -28.16
CA ASP A 453 -0.59 -6.37 -27.05
C ASP A 453 -1.55 -7.47 -27.54
N PRO A 454 -1.43 -8.71 -27.01
CA PRO A 454 -2.26 -9.83 -27.48
C PRO A 454 -3.74 -9.67 -27.15
N ALA A 455 -4.08 -9.04 -26.03
CA ALA A 455 -5.47 -8.87 -25.61
C ALA A 455 -6.20 -7.88 -26.54
N ILE A 456 -5.52 -6.81 -26.94
CA ILE A 456 -6.04 -5.82 -27.89
C ILE A 456 -6.27 -6.45 -29.26
N ILE A 457 -5.29 -7.20 -29.80
CA ILE A 457 -5.42 -7.85 -31.11
C ILE A 457 -6.55 -8.89 -31.11
N VAL A 458 -6.53 -9.80 -30.13
CA VAL A 458 -7.55 -10.86 -29.98
C VAL A 458 -8.93 -10.25 -29.79
N GLY A 459 -9.04 -9.20 -28.97
CA GLY A 459 -10.28 -8.48 -28.73
C GLY A 459 -10.81 -7.80 -29.99
N LEU A 460 -9.96 -7.07 -30.73
CA LEU A 460 -10.33 -6.41 -31.98
C LEU A 460 -10.84 -7.40 -33.02
N VAL A 461 -10.10 -8.50 -33.24
CA VAL A 461 -10.48 -9.51 -34.23
C VAL A 461 -11.79 -10.18 -33.84
N ASN A 462 -11.97 -10.54 -32.56
CA ASN A 462 -13.25 -11.10 -32.09
C ASN A 462 -14.41 -10.14 -32.29
N THR A 463 -14.22 -8.84 -32.05
CA THR A 463 -15.24 -7.81 -32.26
C THR A 463 -15.58 -7.66 -33.74
N LEU A 464 -14.58 -7.69 -34.63
CA LEU A 464 -14.80 -7.63 -36.07
C LEU A 464 -15.52 -8.89 -36.59
N ILE A 465 -15.24 -10.06 -36.03
CA ILE A 465 -16.01 -11.28 -36.30
C ILE A 465 -17.46 -11.11 -35.83
N ASP A 466 -17.69 -10.61 -34.61
CA ASP A 466 -19.04 -10.35 -34.05
C ASP A 466 -19.87 -9.43 -34.94
N LEU A 467 -19.21 -8.51 -35.66
CA LEU A 467 -19.80 -7.58 -36.63
C LEU A 467 -19.86 -8.11 -38.07
N GLU A 468 -19.46 -9.37 -38.32
CA GLU A 468 -19.32 -9.99 -39.64
C GLU A 468 -18.37 -9.26 -40.60
N ARG A 469 -17.47 -8.41 -40.07
CA ARG A 469 -16.43 -7.69 -40.82
C ARG A 469 -15.19 -8.58 -41.01
N LEU A 470 -15.39 -9.75 -41.61
CA LEU A 470 -14.40 -10.84 -41.67
C LEU A 470 -13.12 -10.47 -42.44
N GLY A 471 -13.24 -9.59 -43.44
CA GLY A 471 -12.08 -9.09 -44.21
C GLY A 471 -11.14 -8.25 -43.35
N GLU A 472 -11.69 -7.38 -42.51
CA GLU A 472 -10.89 -6.57 -41.58
C GLU A 472 -10.32 -7.42 -40.45
N ALA A 473 -11.09 -8.39 -39.95
CA ALA A 473 -10.61 -9.36 -38.96
C ALA A 473 -9.37 -10.12 -39.47
N LYS A 474 -9.40 -10.55 -40.74
CA LYS A 474 -8.24 -11.16 -41.39
C LYS A 474 -7.06 -10.18 -41.50
N ALA A 475 -7.29 -8.94 -41.92
CA ALA A 475 -6.22 -7.96 -42.07
C ALA A 475 -5.50 -7.68 -40.75
N VAL A 476 -6.23 -7.63 -39.62
CA VAL A 476 -5.63 -7.46 -38.29
C VAL A 476 -4.78 -8.67 -37.89
N LEU A 477 -5.23 -9.90 -38.16
CA LEU A 477 -4.41 -11.11 -37.91
C LEU A 477 -3.17 -11.17 -38.79
N ASP A 478 -3.30 -10.89 -40.09
CA ASP A 478 -2.17 -10.87 -41.02
C ASP A 478 -1.11 -9.84 -40.59
N TRP A 479 -1.55 -8.69 -40.09
CA TRP A 479 -0.66 -7.69 -39.50
C TRP A 479 0.00 -8.17 -38.20
N ALA A 480 -0.75 -8.81 -37.31
CA ALA A 480 -0.21 -9.36 -36.06
C ALA A 480 0.85 -10.44 -36.30
N ASP A 481 0.69 -11.26 -37.35
CA ASP A 481 1.67 -12.28 -37.73
C ASP A 481 2.98 -11.67 -38.25
N GLN A 482 2.92 -10.51 -38.92
CA GLN A 482 4.11 -9.78 -39.37
C GLN A 482 4.93 -9.20 -38.20
N LEU A 483 4.32 -8.97 -37.03
CA LEU A 483 4.99 -8.39 -35.86
C LEU A 483 5.85 -9.39 -35.09
N GLY A 484 5.77 -10.69 -35.38
CA GLY A 484 6.60 -11.70 -34.71
C GLY A 484 6.31 -11.85 -33.21
N MET A 485 5.02 -11.82 -32.81
CA MET A 485 4.59 -11.91 -31.42
C MET A 485 4.96 -13.25 -30.74
N ASP A 486 5.08 -13.22 -29.41
CA ASP A 486 5.54 -14.34 -28.59
C ASP A 486 4.69 -15.63 -28.65
N GLU A 487 5.29 -16.73 -28.19
CA GLU A 487 4.68 -18.06 -28.16
C GLU A 487 3.50 -18.15 -27.17
N ARG A 488 3.56 -17.38 -26.06
CA ARG A 488 2.48 -17.33 -25.05
C ARG A 488 1.17 -16.78 -25.63
N SER A 489 1.27 -15.92 -26.63
CA SER A 489 0.13 -15.34 -27.35
C SER A 489 -0.35 -16.19 -28.51
N ALA A 490 0.42 -17.19 -28.94
CA ALA A 490 0.09 -18.02 -30.09
C ALA A 490 -1.21 -18.79 -29.91
N ALA A 491 -1.44 -19.38 -28.73
CA ALA A 491 -2.65 -20.16 -28.45
C ALA A 491 -3.94 -19.32 -28.55
N LYS A 492 -3.92 -18.08 -28.04
CA LYS A 492 -5.06 -17.15 -28.13
C LYS A 492 -5.30 -16.70 -29.57
N ARG A 493 -4.23 -16.44 -30.33
CA ARG A 493 -4.32 -16.09 -31.75
C ARG A 493 -4.89 -17.24 -32.58
N GLU A 494 -4.40 -18.46 -32.38
CA GLU A 494 -4.91 -19.66 -33.07
C GLU A 494 -6.39 -19.90 -32.76
N GLN A 495 -6.82 -19.67 -31.51
CA GLN A 495 -8.24 -19.74 -31.15
C GLN A 495 -9.09 -18.78 -31.97
N VAL A 496 -8.67 -17.51 -32.10
CA VAL A 496 -9.42 -16.52 -32.88
C VAL A 496 -9.33 -16.78 -34.39
N GLN A 497 -8.20 -17.28 -34.89
CA GLN A 497 -8.04 -17.67 -36.28
C GLN A 497 -8.98 -18.82 -36.65
N ARG A 498 -9.14 -19.82 -35.77
CA ARG A 498 -10.14 -20.87 -35.94
C ARG A 498 -11.56 -20.31 -35.96
N ARG A 499 -11.88 -19.38 -35.05
CA ARG A 499 -13.19 -18.71 -35.01
C ARG A 499 -13.47 -17.92 -36.31
N LEU A 500 -12.47 -17.22 -36.84
CA LEU A 500 -12.57 -16.52 -38.12
C LEU A 500 -12.83 -17.50 -39.27
N GLN A 501 -12.09 -18.61 -39.32
CA GLN A 501 -12.27 -19.60 -40.38
C GLN A 501 -13.65 -20.25 -40.32
N GLN A 502 -14.16 -20.54 -39.13
CA GLN A 502 -15.52 -21.02 -38.91
C GLN A 502 -16.57 -20.03 -39.45
N ALA A 503 -16.43 -18.74 -39.12
CA ALA A 503 -17.32 -17.69 -39.63
C ALA A 503 -17.26 -17.58 -41.16
N ARG A 504 -16.05 -17.65 -41.76
CA ARG A 504 -15.87 -17.64 -43.23
C ARG A 504 -16.49 -18.86 -43.92
N ASN A 505 -16.56 -19.99 -43.22
CA ASN A 505 -17.20 -21.21 -43.70
C ASN A 505 -18.73 -21.19 -43.53
N GLY A 506 -19.33 -20.06 -43.15
CA GLY A 506 -20.78 -19.89 -42.98
C GLY A 506 -21.32 -20.45 -41.67
N GLN A 507 -20.48 -20.75 -40.67
CA GLN A 507 -20.99 -21.06 -39.34
C GLN A 507 -21.60 -19.81 -38.69
N PRO A 508 -22.70 -19.95 -37.93
CA PRO A 508 -23.33 -18.80 -37.28
C PRO A 508 -22.35 -18.10 -36.34
N VAL A 509 -22.11 -16.81 -36.57
CA VAL A 509 -21.41 -15.98 -35.60
C VAL A 509 -22.36 -15.73 -34.44
N ARG A 510 -21.96 -16.14 -33.24
CA ARG A 510 -22.63 -15.74 -32.01
C ARG A 510 -21.82 -14.59 -31.41
N PRO A 511 -22.33 -13.34 -31.43
CA PRO A 511 -21.70 -12.23 -30.74
C PRO A 511 -21.56 -12.57 -29.26
N ALA A 512 -20.52 -12.05 -28.62
CA ALA A 512 -20.47 -12.14 -27.18
C ALA A 512 -21.61 -11.31 -26.58
N GLN A 513 -22.32 -11.92 -25.64
CA GLN A 513 -23.35 -11.26 -24.86
C GLN A 513 -22.84 -11.09 -23.43
N PRO A 514 -23.31 -10.07 -22.71
CA PRO A 514 -22.92 -9.92 -21.32
C PRO A 514 -23.60 -11.06 -20.56
N ARG A 515 -22.97 -11.53 -19.48
CA ARG A 515 -23.73 -12.33 -18.52
C ARG A 515 -24.82 -11.41 -17.99
N GLN A 516 -26.09 -11.81 -18.10
CA GLN A 516 -27.15 -11.06 -17.46
C GLN A 516 -26.90 -11.11 -15.96
N PRO A 517 -26.89 -9.97 -15.26
CA PRO A 517 -26.72 -9.97 -13.82
C PRO A 517 -27.86 -10.77 -13.18
N ASP A 518 -27.50 -11.73 -12.32
CA ASP A 518 -28.48 -12.48 -11.56
C ASP A 518 -29.09 -11.53 -10.51
N GLU A 519 -30.42 -11.45 -10.42
CA GLU A 519 -31.09 -10.64 -9.39
C GLU A 519 -31.26 -11.50 -8.12
N GLY A 520 -30.22 -11.48 -7.28
CA GLY A 520 -30.20 -12.15 -5.98
C GLY A 520 -30.74 -11.27 -4.86
N ARG A 521 -30.89 -11.87 -3.67
CA ARG A 521 -31.28 -11.12 -2.47
C ARG A 521 -30.07 -10.35 -1.93
N ALA A 522 -30.23 -9.05 -1.69
CA ALA A 522 -29.22 -8.24 -1.01
C ALA A 522 -28.93 -8.79 0.40
N GLY A 523 -27.68 -9.14 0.65
CA GLY A 523 -27.18 -9.57 1.94
C GLY A 523 -26.66 -8.41 2.80
N ASP A 524 -26.30 -8.74 4.03
CA ASP A 524 -25.84 -7.77 5.03
C ASP A 524 -24.37 -7.40 4.84
N LEU A 525 -24.07 -6.10 4.77
CA LEU A 525 -22.72 -5.56 4.66
C LEU A 525 -21.91 -5.72 5.95
N ALA A 526 -22.56 -5.88 7.10
CA ALA A 526 -21.88 -6.20 8.36
C ALA A 526 -21.09 -7.52 8.29
N ALA A 527 -21.44 -8.42 7.36
CA ALA A 527 -20.69 -9.64 7.11
C ALA A 527 -19.28 -9.40 6.52
N LEU A 528 -18.95 -8.17 6.13
CA LEU A 528 -17.65 -7.77 5.60
C LEU A 528 -16.83 -6.92 6.59
N ALA A 529 -17.39 -6.61 7.76
CA ALA A 529 -16.75 -5.77 8.77
C ALA A 529 -15.45 -6.38 9.32
N ASP A 530 -15.30 -7.71 9.29
CA ASP A 530 -14.11 -8.40 9.78
C ASP A 530 -12.87 -8.22 8.89
N ILE A 531 -13.05 -7.91 7.60
CA ILE A 531 -11.94 -7.64 6.66
C ILE A 531 -11.75 -6.15 6.36
N THR A 532 -12.79 -5.34 6.58
CA THR A 532 -12.78 -3.89 6.29
C THR A 532 -12.49 -3.06 7.53
N GLY A 533 -12.88 -3.55 8.73
CA GLY A 533 -12.84 -2.76 9.97
C GLY A 533 -13.92 -1.67 10.05
N GLU A 534 -14.76 -1.53 9.03
CA GLU A 534 -15.75 -0.45 8.90
C GLU A 534 -17.05 -0.94 8.22
N ASP A 535 -18.08 -0.10 8.23
CA ASP A 535 -19.34 -0.36 7.52
C ASP A 535 -19.26 0.15 6.08
N LEU A 536 -19.42 -0.75 5.12
CA LEU A 536 -19.37 -0.43 3.68
C LEU A 536 -20.71 0.08 3.11
N ALA A 537 -21.75 0.29 3.92
CA ALA A 537 -23.08 0.72 3.45
C ALA A 537 -23.06 1.99 2.59
N HIS A 538 -22.04 2.82 2.75
CA HIS A 538 -21.95 4.13 2.10
C HIS A 538 -20.90 4.18 0.99
N ASP A 539 -20.14 3.10 0.80
CA ASP A 539 -19.10 2.98 -0.22
C ASP A 539 -19.59 3.31 -1.64
N PRO A 540 -20.74 2.77 -2.09
CA PRO A 540 -21.26 3.10 -3.41
C PRO A 540 -21.59 4.58 -3.58
N ALA A 541 -22.29 5.16 -2.60
CA ALA A 541 -22.68 6.58 -2.65
C ALA A 541 -21.45 7.48 -2.64
N LEU A 542 -20.45 7.19 -1.79
CA LEU A 542 -19.21 7.94 -1.72
C LEU A 542 -18.44 7.87 -3.05
N GLY A 543 -18.30 6.66 -3.59
CA GLY A 543 -17.63 6.44 -4.86
C GLY A 543 -18.29 7.21 -6.01
N ARG A 544 -19.60 7.12 -6.13
CA ARG A 544 -20.39 7.83 -7.17
C ARG A 544 -20.29 9.33 -6.98
N ALA A 545 -20.40 9.83 -5.75
CA ALA A 545 -20.21 11.24 -5.43
C ALA A 545 -18.86 11.76 -5.93
N ILE A 546 -17.77 11.06 -5.64
CA ILE A 546 -16.41 11.44 -6.06
C ILE A 546 -16.30 11.50 -7.58
N LEU A 547 -16.78 10.48 -8.30
CA LEU A 547 -16.71 10.46 -9.77
C LEU A 547 -17.53 11.58 -10.41
N LEU A 548 -18.81 11.70 -10.03
CA LEU A 548 -19.72 12.71 -10.57
C LEU A 548 -19.25 14.13 -10.25
N ARG A 549 -18.63 14.32 -9.08
CA ARG A 549 -18.03 15.60 -8.72
C ARG A 549 -16.85 15.96 -9.62
N ARG A 550 -16.07 14.96 -10.06
CA ARG A 550 -14.90 15.17 -10.94
C ARG A 550 -15.28 15.42 -12.39
N SER A 551 -16.38 14.84 -12.89
CA SER A 551 -16.84 15.08 -14.27
C SER A 551 -17.36 16.51 -14.48
N GLY A 552 -18.00 17.10 -13.46
CA GLY A 552 -18.45 18.49 -13.49
C GLY A 552 -19.73 18.73 -14.31
N GLY A 553 -20.12 20.00 -14.49
CA GLY A 553 -21.32 20.36 -15.25
C GLY A 553 -22.61 19.81 -14.63
N ASP A 554 -23.45 19.16 -15.44
CA ASP A 554 -24.75 18.61 -15.02
C ASP A 554 -24.61 17.49 -13.97
N ASP A 555 -23.44 16.84 -13.88
CA ASP A 555 -23.19 15.78 -12.90
C ASP A 555 -23.01 16.31 -11.46
N LEU A 556 -22.74 17.60 -11.27
CA LEU A 556 -22.61 18.18 -9.92
C LEU A 556 -23.91 18.07 -9.12
N ALA A 557 -25.07 18.20 -9.75
CA ALA A 557 -26.36 18.03 -9.06
C ALA A 557 -26.57 16.58 -8.59
N ARG A 558 -26.14 15.60 -9.40
CA ARG A 558 -26.18 14.19 -9.05
C ARG A 558 -25.20 13.87 -7.94
N ALA A 559 -23.97 14.39 -8.04
CA ALA A 559 -22.96 14.28 -6.98
C ALA A 559 -23.50 14.82 -5.64
N TRP A 560 -24.18 15.97 -5.65
CA TRP A 560 -24.82 16.52 -4.46
C TRP A 560 -25.82 15.55 -3.84
N SER A 561 -26.70 14.95 -4.66
CA SER A 561 -27.67 13.96 -4.21
C SER A 561 -27.00 12.77 -3.53
N GLU A 562 -25.93 12.21 -4.10
CA GLU A 562 -25.17 11.12 -3.50
C GLU A 562 -24.54 11.53 -2.16
N ILE A 563 -23.93 12.72 -2.08
CA ILE A 563 -23.32 13.25 -0.86
C ILE A 563 -24.34 13.38 0.29
N GLN A 564 -25.58 13.75 -0.02
CA GLN A 564 -26.64 13.86 1.00
C GLN A 564 -27.07 12.50 1.59
N THR A 565 -26.79 11.40 0.91
CA THR A 565 -27.08 10.04 1.42
C THR A 565 -25.98 9.51 2.36
N LEU A 566 -24.81 10.17 2.39
CA LEU A 566 -23.71 9.82 3.28
C LEU A 566 -24.08 10.06 4.75
N PRO A 567 -23.54 9.28 5.70
CA PRO A 567 -23.77 9.48 7.11
C PRO A 567 -23.15 10.80 7.58
N ALA A 568 -23.74 11.40 8.61
CA ALA A 568 -23.19 12.60 9.23
C ALA A 568 -21.81 12.29 9.84
N GLY A 569 -20.76 12.84 9.26
CA GLY A 569 -19.38 12.54 9.62
C GLY A 569 -18.36 13.29 8.78
N THR A 570 -17.07 12.99 8.97
CA THR A 570 -15.97 13.69 8.30
C THR A 570 -15.99 13.49 6.79
N VAL A 571 -16.31 12.28 6.32
CA VAL A 571 -16.47 11.96 4.90
C VAL A 571 -17.51 12.85 4.22
N GLN A 572 -18.72 12.99 4.78
CA GLN A 572 -19.75 13.85 4.21
C GLN A 572 -19.33 15.33 4.20
N LEU A 573 -18.63 15.79 5.24
CA LEU A 573 -18.11 17.16 5.31
C LEU A 573 -17.04 17.42 4.23
N ILE A 574 -16.12 16.47 4.04
CA ILE A 574 -15.08 16.50 3.00
C ILE A 574 -15.72 16.60 1.63
N GLU A 575 -16.60 15.66 1.28
CA GLU A 575 -17.21 15.65 -0.06
C GLU A 575 -18.10 16.87 -0.30
N THR A 576 -18.81 17.36 0.72
CA THR A 576 -19.54 18.63 0.62
C THR A 576 -18.61 19.81 0.32
N GLY A 577 -17.47 19.89 0.99
CA GLY A 577 -16.49 20.96 0.75
C GLY A 577 -15.83 20.85 -0.62
N LEU A 578 -15.48 19.64 -1.06
CA LEU A 578 -14.94 19.42 -2.40
C LEU A 578 -15.99 19.68 -3.50
N TRP A 579 -17.25 19.36 -3.24
CA TRP A 579 -18.35 19.70 -4.14
C TRP A 579 -18.48 21.21 -4.30
N ARG A 580 -18.46 21.97 -3.18
CA ARG A 580 -18.44 23.43 -3.20
C ARG A 580 -17.24 24.00 -3.94
N ALA A 581 -16.07 23.36 -3.82
CA ALA A 581 -14.87 23.78 -4.55
C ALA A 581 -15.10 23.71 -6.07
N ARG A 582 -15.84 22.69 -6.53
CA ARG A 582 -16.15 22.48 -7.95
C ARG A 582 -17.35 23.30 -8.44
N SER A 583 -18.37 23.53 -7.61
CA SER A 583 -19.57 24.30 -7.99
C SER A 583 -19.37 25.81 -7.86
N ASP A 584 -18.83 26.24 -6.72
CA ASP A 584 -18.82 27.64 -6.28
C ASP A 584 -17.39 28.20 -6.17
N GLY A 585 -16.38 27.35 -6.37
CA GLY A 585 -14.96 27.69 -6.24
C GLY A 585 -14.37 27.43 -4.86
N TRP A 586 -13.04 27.39 -4.80
CA TRP A 586 -12.29 27.02 -3.59
C TRP A 586 -12.54 27.95 -2.38
N ARG A 587 -12.94 29.21 -2.58
CA ARG A 587 -13.29 30.12 -1.48
C ARG A 587 -14.52 29.63 -0.72
N SER A 588 -15.56 29.18 -1.43
CA SER A 588 -16.78 28.59 -0.84
C SER A 588 -16.46 27.31 -0.07
N ALA A 589 -15.54 26.49 -0.59
CA ALA A 589 -15.06 25.29 0.11
C ALA A 589 -14.31 25.62 1.40
N ALA A 590 -13.41 26.61 1.37
CA ALA A 590 -12.66 27.06 2.54
C ALA A 590 -13.60 27.55 3.66
N ASP A 591 -14.57 28.42 3.31
CA ASP A 591 -15.56 28.92 4.26
C ASP A 591 -16.42 27.80 4.86
N TRP A 592 -16.79 26.80 4.05
CA TRP A 592 -17.50 25.62 4.52
C TRP A 592 -16.69 24.80 5.51
N PHE A 593 -15.42 24.54 5.19
CA PHE A 593 -14.54 23.80 6.07
C PHE A 593 -14.33 24.56 7.39
N ASP A 594 -14.17 25.88 7.37
CA ASP A 594 -14.05 26.72 8.56
C ASP A 594 -15.25 26.63 9.51
N GLN A 595 -16.46 26.51 8.96
CA GLN A 595 -17.69 26.39 9.74
C GLN A 595 -17.88 25.00 10.35
N THR A 596 -17.26 23.97 9.77
CA THR A 596 -17.59 22.56 10.08
C THR A 596 -16.46 21.76 10.72
N TRP A 597 -15.20 22.11 10.47
CA TRP A 597 -14.03 21.31 10.89
C TRP A 597 -13.93 21.14 12.41
N GLY A 598 -14.36 22.12 13.20
CA GLY A 598 -14.27 22.11 14.66
C GLY A 598 -15.03 20.94 15.32
N ARG A 599 -15.99 20.33 14.61
CA ARG A 599 -16.73 19.15 15.06
C ARG A 599 -15.86 17.89 15.12
N TYR A 600 -14.82 17.82 14.29
CA TYR A 600 -13.93 16.67 14.14
C TYR A 600 -12.47 17.11 14.06
N ALA A 601 -12.04 17.99 14.98
CA ALA A 601 -10.71 18.59 14.97
C ALA A 601 -9.54 17.59 15.06
N GLY A 602 -9.81 16.30 15.36
CA GLY A 602 -8.82 15.22 15.36
C GLY A 602 -8.62 14.52 14.02
N ASP A 603 -9.50 14.71 13.04
CA ASP A 603 -9.44 14.05 11.74
C ASP A 603 -8.40 14.74 10.83
N GLY A 604 -7.31 14.03 10.52
CA GLY A 604 -6.22 14.57 9.73
C GLY A 604 -6.58 14.83 8.27
N VAL A 605 -7.43 13.98 7.67
CA VAL A 605 -7.80 14.08 6.26
C VAL A 605 -8.71 15.29 6.04
N LEU A 606 -9.69 15.49 6.93
CA LEU A 606 -10.55 16.68 6.91
C LEU A 606 -9.72 17.97 7.06
N ARG A 607 -8.74 17.98 7.96
CA ARG A 607 -7.84 19.13 8.16
C ARG A 607 -6.98 19.40 6.93
N VAL A 608 -6.46 18.36 6.27
CA VAL A 608 -5.70 18.51 5.02
C VAL A 608 -6.58 19.08 3.91
N HIS A 609 -7.83 18.62 3.75
CA HIS A 609 -8.74 19.21 2.76
C HIS A 609 -9.10 20.67 3.05
N ARG A 610 -9.34 21.02 4.32
CA ARG A 610 -9.54 22.42 4.74
C ARG A 610 -8.36 23.30 4.34
N ASN A 611 -7.16 22.90 4.74
CA ASN A 611 -5.95 23.64 4.46
C ASN A 611 -5.65 23.71 2.97
N ARG A 612 -5.91 22.64 2.22
CA ARG A 612 -5.84 22.62 0.76
C ARG A 612 -6.77 23.66 0.15
N ALA A 613 -8.01 23.76 0.62
CA ALA A 613 -8.95 24.75 0.11
C ALA A 613 -8.44 26.19 0.30
N HIS A 614 -7.93 26.54 1.48
CA HIS A 614 -7.30 27.85 1.71
C HIS A 614 -6.07 28.09 0.84
N ALA A 615 -5.21 27.07 0.66
CA ALA A 615 -4.01 27.19 -0.15
C ALA A 615 -4.36 27.43 -1.63
N ARG A 616 -5.35 26.71 -2.17
CA ARG A 616 -5.84 26.89 -3.56
C ARG A 616 -6.53 28.23 -3.80
N VAL A 617 -7.02 28.88 -2.74
CA VAL A 617 -7.56 30.24 -2.77
C VAL A 617 -6.44 31.30 -2.78
N GLY A 618 -5.23 30.94 -2.36
CA GLY A 618 -4.10 31.85 -2.18
C GLY A 618 -3.98 32.43 -0.77
N ASP A 619 -4.73 31.89 0.20
CA ASP A 619 -4.55 32.27 1.60
C ASP A 619 -3.26 31.67 2.16
N ALA A 620 -2.67 32.32 3.17
CA ALA A 620 -1.53 31.76 3.89
C ALA A 620 -2.00 30.62 4.79
N VAL A 621 -1.48 29.41 4.56
CA VAL A 621 -1.85 28.20 5.29
C VAL A 621 -0.69 27.69 6.11
N ASP A 622 -0.99 27.33 7.37
CA ASP A 622 -0.03 26.74 8.27
C ASP A 622 -0.24 25.22 8.38
N TRP A 623 0.62 24.47 7.70
CA TRP A 623 0.55 23.01 7.60
C TRP A 623 1.18 22.25 8.77
N SER A 624 1.67 22.97 9.77
CA SER A 624 2.71 22.40 10.63
C SER A 624 2.17 21.40 11.63
N LEU A 625 0.94 21.62 12.11
CA LEU A 625 0.26 20.65 12.96
C LEU A 625 -0.09 19.38 12.17
N GLU A 626 -0.48 19.51 10.90
CA GLU A 626 -0.81 18.40 10.02
C GLU A 626 0.40 17.54 9.72
N ARG A 627 1.55 18.18 9.45
CA ARG A 627 2.83 17.48 9.24
C ARG A 627 3.29 16.73 10.49
N GLU A 628 3.16 17.36 11.67
CA GLU A 628 3.59 16.75 12.94
C GLU A 628 2.68 15.58 13.34
N ARG A 629 1.35 15.73 13.21
CA ARG A 629 0.39 14.74 13.71
C ARG A 629 0.02 13.66 12.72
N TYR A 630 0.16 13.89 11.40
CA TYR A 630 -0.32 12.97 10.37
C TYR A 630 0.77 12.67 9.33
N PRO A 631 1.85 11.96 9.74
CA PRO A 631 2.97 11.65 8.84
C PRO A 631 2.58 10.79 7.64
N TYR A 632 1.51 10.01 7.75
CA TYR A 632 0.95 9.21 6.65
C TYR A 632 0.28 10.07 5.55
N LEU A 633 0.03 11.36 5.80
CA LEU A 633 -0.49 12.34 4.84
C LEU A 633 0.60 13.24 4.25
N ALA A 634 1.86 13.05 4.68
CA ALA A 634 2.95 13.96 4.33
C ALA A 634 3.18 14.05 2.82
N THR A 635 2.97 12.97 2.05
CA THR A 635 3.07 12.99 0.58
C THR A 635 2.20 14.08 -0.04
N VAL A 636 0.93 14.17 0.34
CA VAL A 636 -0.01 15.16 -0.22
C VAL A 636 0.26 16.55 0.33
N ILE A 637 0.52 16.66 1.64
CA ILE A 637 0.83 17.95 2.28
C ILE A 637 2.07 18.59 1.64
N GLU A 638 3.13 17.82 1.45
CA GLU A 638 4.39 18.28 0.83
C GLU A 638 4.17 18.69 -0.63
N THR A 639 3.33 17.94 -1.35
CA THR A 639 3.01 18.26 -2.74
C THR A 639 2.20 19.54 -2.89
N GLU A 640 1.26 19.82 -1.97
CA GLU A 640 0.52 21.10 -1.92
C GLU A 640 1.44 22.29 -1.60
N ILE A 641 2.42 22.09 -0.71
CA ILE A 641 3.33 23.17 -0.30
C ILE A 641 4.36 23.47 -1.39
N ASN A 642 4.95 22.43 -1.99
CA ASN A 642 6.09 22.57 -2.90
C ASN A 642 5.67 22.65 -4.38
N GLY A 643 4.45 22.25 -4.71
CA GLY A 643 4.01 22.10 -6.09
C GLY A 643 4.52 20.84 -6.78
N GLU A 644 5.30 19.99 -6.11
CA GLU A 644 5.85 18.73 -6.63
C GLU A 644 5.94 17.64 -5.54
N PRO A 645 5.98 16.35 -5.91
CA PRO A 645 6.06 15.26 -4.94
C PRO A 645 7.37 15.28 -4.14
N PRO A 646 7.34 14.84 -2.87
CA PRO A 646 8.52 14.90 -2.02
C PRO A 646 9.63 13.99 -2.54
N ALA A 647 10.88 14.43 -2.38
CA ALA A 647 12.03 13.73 -2.94
C ALA A 647 12.21 12.31 -2.36
N ARG A 648 11.77 12.08 -1.11
CA ARG A 648 11.89 10.79 -0.41
C ARG A 648 11.23 9.60 -1.08
N ILE A 649 10.18 9.85 -1.85
CA ILE A 649 9.47 8.78 -2.57
C ILE A 649 10.06 8.55 -3.97
N ARG A 650 10.85 9.49 -4.54
CA ARG A 650 11.32 9.44 -5.94
C ARG A 650 12.23 8.24 -6.28
N HIS A 651 12.70 7.51 -5.27
CA HIS A 651 13.55 6.33 -5.42
C HIS A 651 12.79 5.01 -5.34
N ILE A 652 11.49 5.04 -5.05
CA ILE A 652 10.68 3.83 -4.99
C ILE A 652 10.59 3.27 -6.41
N ASP A 653 11.07 2.04 -6.60
CA ASP A 653 10.91 1.33 -7.87
C ASP A 653 9.48 0.78 -7.94
N PRO A 654 8.60 1.30 -8.81
CA PRO A 654 7.22 0.83 -8.92
C PRO A 654 7.12 -0.62 -9.42
N THR A 655 8.22 -1.22 -9.90
CA THR A 655 8.25 -2.61 -10.39
C THR A 655 8.62 -3.64 -9.32
N ASP A 656 9.02 -3.19 -8.13
CA ASP A 656 9.34 -4.07 -7.01
C ASP A 656 8.07 -4.78 -6.49
N GLN A 657 8.15 -6.12 -6.39
CA GLN A 657 7.03 -6.96 -5.98
C GLN A 657 6.82 -6.95 -4.46
N ASP A 658 7.83 -6.54 -3.70
CA ASP A 658 7.84 -6.59 -2.23
C ASP A 658 7.54 -5.23 -1.58
N LEU A 659 7.05 -4.25 -2.34
CA LEU A 659 6.61 -2.96 -1.80
C LEU A 659 5.48 -3.16 -0.77
N THR A 660 5.52 -2.38 0.31
CA THR A 660 4.36 -2.22 1.19
C THR A 660 3.24 -1.50 0.45
N GLU A 661 2.00 -1.60 0.95
CA GLU A 661 0.86 -0.91 0.33
C GLU A 661 1.07 0.61 0.29
N GLU A 662 1.60 1.18 1.37
CA GLU A 662 1.97 2.60 1.45
C GLU A 662 3.01 2.98 0.38
N GLN A 663 4.04 2.15 0.17
CA GLN A 663 5.04 2.39 -0.87
C GLN A 663 4.46 2.28 -2.29
N ARG A 664 3.53 1.35 -2.52
CA ARG A 664 2.83 1.25 -3.81
C ARG A 664 1.99 2.48 -4.10
N GLN A 665 1.28 3.00 -3.10
CA GLN A 665 0.51 4.24 -3.21
C GLN A 665 1.43 5.44 -3.48
N ASP A 666 2.56 5.54 -2.80
CA ASP A 666 3.52 6.63 -3.03
C ASP A 666 4.19 6.55 -4.42
N ALA A 667 4.59 5.37 -4.87
CA ALA A 667 5.17 5.16 -6.21
C ALA A 667 4.17 5.49 -7.33
N TRP A 668 2.90 5.13 -7.12
CA TRP A 668 1.83 5.47 -8.04
C TRP A 668 1.57 6.97 -8.11
N PHE A 669 1.49 7.63 -6.95
CA PHE A 669 1.30 9.06 -6.87
C PHE A 669 2.42 9.82 -7.61
N LEU A 670 3.67 9.39 -7.45
CA LEU A 670 4.81 9.92 -8.21
C LEU A 670 4.65 9.78 -9.72
N GLY A 671 4.36 8.57 -10.18
CA GLY A 671 4.22 8.29 -11.61
C GLY A 671 3.08 9.07 -12.26
N LEU A 672 2.12 9.57 -11.48
CA LEU A 672 1.08 10.49 -11.97
C LEU A 672 1.55 11.93 -12.03
N MET A 673 2.30 12.36 -11.03
CA MET A 673 2.78 13.73 -10.92
C MET A 673 3.84 14.08 -11.98
N ASP A 674 4.65 13.12 -12.40
CA ASP A 674 5.62 13.28 -13.48
C ASP A 674 4.98 13.51 -14.87
N LYS A 675 3.67 13.25 -15.02
CA LYS A 675 2.95 13.38 -16.29
C LYS A 675 2.53 14.82 -16.63
N ALA A 676 2.80 15.79 -15.74
CA ALA A 676 2.54 17.22 -15.94
C ALA A 676 1.09 17.59 -16.33
N ASP A 677 0.10 16.81 -15.86
CA ASP A 677 -1.33 17.08 -16.05
C ASP A 677 -1.98 17.53 -14.72
N PRO A 678 -2.39 18.80 -14.59
CA PRO A 678 -3.01 19.33 -13.37
C PRO A 678 -4.31 18.62 -12.96
N SER A 679 -5.07 18.08 -13.91
CA SER A 679 -6.34 17.41 -13.65
C SER A 679 -6.14 15.99 -13.10
N LEU A 680 -5.16 15.26 -13.65
CA LEU A 680 -4.74 13.96 -13.13
C LEU A 680 -4.09 14.10 -11.76
N ARG A 681 -3.35 15.19 -11.53
CA ARG A 681 -2.79 15.52 -10.21
C ARG A 681 -3.85 15.65 -9.13
N ASP A 682 -4.88 16.48 -9.34
CA ASP A 682 -5.92 16.72 -8.33
C ASP A 682 -6.67 15.40 -8.01
N THR A 683 -6.91 14.60 -9.05
CA THR A 683 -7.48 13.25 -8.93
C THR A 683 -6.59 12.31 -8.10
N ALA A 684 -5.27 12.33 -8.36
CA ALA A 684 -4.29 11.52 -7.65
C ALA A 684 -4.19 11.90 -6.16
N GLU A 685 -4.15 13.20 -5.86
CA GLU A 685 -4.10 13.73 -4.50
C GLU A 685 -5.34 13.33 -3.71
N GLU A 686 -6.54 13.46 -4.31
CA GLU A 686 -7.78 13.03 -3.67
C GLU A 686 -7.87 11.52 -3.45
N ASP A 687 -7.52 10.70 -4.45
CA ASP A 687 -7.53 9.24 -4.34
C ASP A 687 -6.49 8.76 -3.31
N LEU A 688 -5.33 9.42 -3.23
CA LEU A 688 -4.32 9.15 -2.21
C LEU A 688 -4.84 9.49 -0.80
N LEU A 689 -5.41 10.69 -0.60
CA LEU A 689 -6.02 11.07 0.69
C LEU A 689 -7.14 10.12 1.10
N SER A 690 -7.97 9.71 0.15
CA SER A 690 -9.06 8.76 0.38
C SER A 690 -8.53 7.39 0.81
N ALA A 691 -7.49 6.88 0.15
CA ALA A 691 -6.87 5.60 0.52
C ALA A 691 -6.23 5.66 1.91
N ARG A 692 -5.57 6.78 2.23
CA ARG A 692 -4.94 7.00 3.55
C ARG A 692 -5.95 7.14 4.67
N HIS A 693 -7.16 7.65 4.39
CA HIS A 693 -8.25 7.70 5.37
C HIS A 693 -8.66 6.30 5.84
N LEU A 694 -8.57 5.29 4.97
CA LEU A 694 -8.94 3.90 5.25
C LEU A 694 -7.84 3.10 6.00
N LEU A 695 -6.66 3.70 6.23
CA LEU A 695 -5.53 3.05 6.91
C LEU A 695 -5.39 3.44 8.39
N VAL A 696 -6.20 4.40 8.86
CA VAL A 696 -6.19 4.97 10.22
C VAL A 696 -7.28 4.32 11.04
#